data_AF-A0ABC9P862-F1
#
_entry.id   AF-A0ABC9P862-F1
#
_cell.length_a   1.000
_cell.length_b   1.000
_cell.length_c   1.000
_cell.angle_alpha   90.00
_cell.angle_beta   90.00
_cell.angle_gamma   90.00
#
_symmetry.space_group_name_H-M   'P 1'
#
loop_
_entity.id
_entity.type
_entity.pdbx_description
1 polymer ?
#
loop_
_entity_poly.entity_id
_entity_poly.type
_entity_poly.pdbx_seq_one_letter_code
_entity_poly.pdbx_strand_id
1 'polypeptide(L)'
;MKLLAVEIVGFGKWQQQKITFESGNQLLYGANEVGKSTLYQFIQAMLFGFPTKGKRKRDYAPKNGGSYGGRLWLAHPVFGEVQVERFKEKNKGQAIIYYQQQMGDEKTLQQMLHPLTKKLFQEVFTFQQEQLITSDKLTEEELQTSLLAIGVSGSQQLLTYRNTYFKEAQKIFKGKGQQPLLNQKLAAYQELKEQIQEKEAQQQTFQQLEETIRETEQQRVTLQQQLKETQQDLLQVAEQQRHFPLYEEWQSLPEETENVVLVKEDQVQLEETFQEYMYLDKERQRLTKELSLQSEALDVPEGYAFYLEQEALIQQLLNQRYDMQQLMTESEWMTQTFEQNRQEMVLLENEWSWSPERPPQLFYDNETVQKWRQQQVAYTQALQKGQEQKAFLASQIENLEDQLTDFEKAHAAFFGEATRAQKAQKTSQPLWLLLGSILALLGFFLPSPLKWGLVLVGVSLIAKEVLSYATRKEASSDEVKEEWKTKLSQLDYLNEQFQQALNQEREAQLQVEQLEQSVAEQAQLHQLGKMNQIDTLMNQRELITRYLLLVQTNEELMSQLKENQQKRQGFEEQVFPLMTHLPLQGKSLSEKLHFLEGFAEEMEKVRFAQEYQADGYLKQQLRELKTKQQEALTRIQPLLIRYRILSIADVPMRIQQLTTQQAQVGRGQELATQLGNLFPEAVTEATLKDRSLQLAQQQALEESQLDKIQEQYQALIYEKQQLMTDGTLDELYQRQAILKAEIKELAQRWSGYQLAGQLLMDLLTELSEQQLPSLLQYASSYFALLTNQRYQSIQVAEGQLVAVTKEQEMFYLHELSTGTKDQLMMAVRFAFLAVQGEQLICPIIIDDGWLHYDHQRKAQLAELFTKFGQKQQVICFSSDQEMVSYYQDLQQRVIALEGGSVK
;
A
#
# COMPACT_ATOMS: atom_id res chain seq x y z
N MET A 1 -51.94 -20.21 23.18
CA MET A 1 -52.93 -21.01 22.40
C MET A 1 -53.44 -22.16 23.27
N LYS A 2 -54.67 -22.63 23.09
CA LYS A 2 -55.23 -23.82 23.78
C LYS A 2 -55.84 -24.79 22.76
N LEU A 3 -55.72 -26.10 22.98
CA LEU A 3 -56.41 -27.14 22.24
C LEU A 3 -57.86 -27.24 22.75
N LEU A 4 -58.85 -27.24 21.85
CA LEU A 4 -60.27 -27.34 22.20
C LEU A 4 -60.81 -28.74 21.93
N ALA A 5 -60.50 -29.28 20.75
CA ALA A 5 -60.94 -30.62 20.35
C ALA A 5 -60.06 -31.18 19.23
N VAL A 6 -60.08 -32.51 19.10
CA VAL A 6 -59.53 -33.27 17.98
C VAL A 6 -60.61 -34.18 17.42
N GLU A 7 -60.75 -34.23 16.10
CA GLU A 7 -61.58 -35.20 15.38
C GLU A 7 -60.64 -36.01 14.48
N ILE A 8 -60.47 -37.29 14.81
CA ILE A 8 -59.64 -38.22 14.07
C ILE A 8 -60.54 -39.02 13.14
N VAL A 9 -60.44 -38.75 11.84
CA VAL A 9 -61.14 -39.55 10.81
C VAL A 9 -60.39 -40.86 10.61
N GLY A 10 -59.06 -40.81 10.51
CA GLY A 10 -58.20 -41.99 10.49
C GLY A 10 -56.74 -41.66 10.76
N PHE A 11 -56.15 -42.18 11.85
CA PHE A 11 -54.73 -42.02 12.19
C PHE A 11 -54.26 -43.18 13.09
N GLY A 12 -53.45 -44.09 12.53
CA GLY A 12 -53.04 -45.32 13.19
C GLY A 12 -54.25 -46.21 13.51
N LYS A 13 -54.51 -46.43 14.81
CA LYS A 13 -55.64 -47.22 15.33
C LYS A 13 -56.88 -46.39 15.68
N TRP A 14 -56.78 -45.06 15.65
CA TRP A 14 -57.90 -44.19 15.90
C TRP A 14 -58.71 -44.00 14.62
N GLN A 15 -60.02 -44.25 14.68
CA GLN A 15 -60.97 -44.06 13.58
C GLN A 15 -62.27 -43.45 14.10
N GLN A 16 -62.75 -42.41 13.42
CA GLN A 16 -64.00 -41.69 13.75
C GLN A 16 -64.15 -41.33 15.23
N GLN A 17 -63.07 -40.84 15.85
CA GLN A 17 -63.08 -40.43 17.26
C GLN A 17 -63.02 -38.92 17.40
N LYS A 18 -63.81 -38.37 18.33
CA LYS A 18 -63.74 -36.96 18.71
C LYS A 18 -63.46 -36.84 20.20
N ILE A 19 -62.37 -36.14 20.54
CA ILE A 19 -61.93 -35.92 21.92
C ILE A 19 -61.92 -34.41 22.19
N THR A 20 -62.47 -33.98 23.32
CA THR A 20 -62.52 -32.58 23.74
C THR A 20 -61.56 -32.33 24.91
N PHE A 21 -60.99 -31.13 24.96
CA PHE A 21 -60.00 -30.70 25.93
C PHE A 21 -60.52 -29.48 26.72
N GLU A 22 -60.13 -29.34 27.98
CA GLU A 22 -60.42 -28.18 28.83
C GLU A 22 -59.22 -27.26 28.92
N SER A 23 -59.44 -26.03 29.36
CA SER A 23 -58.39 -25.01 29.44
C SER A 23 -57.39 -25.20 30.59
N GLY A 24 -57.64 -26.15 31.49
CA GLY A 24 -56.84 -26.42 32.70
C GLY A 24 -56.00 -27.69 32.61
N ASN A 25 -55.78 -28.34 33.76
CA ASN A 25 -55.06 -29.60 33.85
C ASN A 25 -56.01 -30.81 33.67
N GLN A 26 -55.62 -31.75 32.81
CA GLN A 26 -56.43 -32.93 32.49
C GLN A 26 -55.59 -34.17 32.19
N LEU A 27 -56.09 -35.33 32.62
CA LEU A 27 -55.47 -36.63 32.42
C LEU A 27 -56.27 -37.47 31.42
N LEU A 28 -55.65 -37.86 30.32
CA LEU A 28 -56.14 -38.84 29.37
C LEU A 28 -55.57 -40.21 29.76
N TYR A 29 -56.40 -40.99 30.45
CA TYR A 29 -56.06 -42.28 31.03
C TYR A 29 -56.42 -43.42 30.09
N GLY A 30 -55.50 -44.36 29.88
CA GLY A 30 -55.80 -45.60 29.16
C GLY A 30 -54.67 -46.62 29.25
N ALA A 31 -55.01 -47.90 29.13
CA ALA A 31 -54.04 -48.99 29.14
C ALA A 31 -52.95 -48.81 28.06
N ASN A 32 -51.81 -49.46 28.27
CA ASN A 32 -50.79 -49.53 27.23
C ASN A 32 -51.40 -50.07 25.94
N GLU A 33 -50.96 -49.53 24.81
CA GLU A 33 -51.50 -49.89 23.48
C GLU A 33 -52.94 -49.43 23.19
N VAL A 34 -53.54 -48.55 23.99
CA VAL A 34 -54.84 -47.91 23.66
C VAL A 34 -54.71 -46.78 22.64
N GLY A 35 -53.64 -45.97 22.69
CA GLY A 35 -53.37 -44.96 21.64
C GLY A 35 -52.94 -43.58 22.05
N LYS A 36 -52.56 -43.40 23.31
CA LYS A 36 -51.98 -42.17 23.87
C LYS A 36 -50.91 -41.53 22.98
N SER A 37 -49.79 -42.22 22.73
CA SER A 37 -48.73 -41.68 21.88
C SER A 37 -49.15 -41.52 20.41
N THR A 38 -50.12 -42.29 19.92
CA THR A 38 -50.69 -42.11 18.57
C THR A 38 -51.50 -40.81 18.47
N LEU A 39 -52.21 -40.44 19.53
CA LEU A 39 -52.98 -39.20 19.65
C LEU A 39 -52.06 -37.98 19.75
N TYR A 40 -50.97 -38.07 20.52
CA TYR A 40 -49.92 -37.06 20.53
C TYR A 40 -49.34 -36.82 19.12
N GLN A 41 -48.99 -37.91 18.41
CA GLN A 41 -48.47 -37.83 17.04
C GLN A 41 -49.50 -37.27 16.05
N PHE A 42 -50.80 -37.50 16.27
CA PHE A 42 -51.87 -36.87 15.50
C PHE A 42 -51.86 -35.35 15.70
N ILE A 43 -51.84 -34.86 16.95
CA ILE A 43 -51.78 -33.41 17.26
C ILE A 43 -50.55 -32.79 16.59
N GLN A 44 -49.38 -33.44 16.68
CA GLN A 44 -48.16 -32.98 16.04
C GLN A 44 -48.27 -32.92 14.51
N ALA A 45 -48.88 -33.95 13.90
CA ALA A 45 -49.10 -34.01 12.46
C ALA A 45 -50.13 -32.98 11.98
N MET A 46 -51.11 -32.61 12.81
CA MET A 46 -52.08 -31.56 12.52
C MET A 46 -51.48 -30.15 12.62
N LEU A 47 -50.49 -29.93 13.49
CA LEU A 47 -49.80 -28.63 13.60
C LEU A 47 -48.68 -28.45 12.57
N PHE A 48 -47.79 -29.42 12.40
CA PHE A 48 -46.52 -29.24 11.65
C PHE A 48 -46.35 -30.11 10.39
N GLY A 49 -47.37 -30.88 10.04
CA GLY A 49 -47.41 -31.73 8.86
C GLY A 49 -47.02 -33.17 9.14
N PHE A 50 -47.39 -34.06 8.23
CA PHE A 50 -47.07 -35.48 8.33
C PHE A 50 -45.55 -35.71 8.21
N PRO A 51 -45.00 -36.72 8.91
CA PRO A 51 -43.59 -37.06 8.76
C PRO A 51 -43.25 -37.45 7.31
N THR A 52 -42.16 -36.89 6.78
CA THR A 52 -41.61 -37.23 5.46
C THR A 52 -41.07 -38.66 5.44
N LYS A 53 -41.28 -39.39 4.34
CA LYS A 53 -40.79 -40.78 4.17
C LYS A 53 -39.26 -40.78 4.14
N GLY A 54 -38.63 -41.07 5.28
CA GLY A 54 -37.18 -41.22 5.44
C GLY A 54 -36.89 -42.16 6.61
N LYS A 55 -35.88 -43.02 6.44
CA LYS A 55 -35.58 -44.23 7.24
C LYS A 55 -35.84 -44.07 8.75
N ARG A 56 -36.60 -45.03 9.32
CA ARG A 56 -36.95 -45.26 10.75
C ARG A 56 -38.04 -44.37 11.40
N LYS A 57 -38.95 -43.73 10.66
CA LYS A 57 -40.16 -43.08 11.26
C LYS A 57 -41.42 -43.94 11.09
N ARG A 58 -42.21 -44.11 12.17
CA ARG A 58 -43.46 -44.90 12.20
C ARG A 58 -44.48 -44.28 11.23
N ASP A 59 -44.99 -45.04 10.25
CA ASP A 59 -46.09 -44.60 9.38
C ASP A 59 -47.42 -44.88 10.09
N TYR A 60 -48.19 -43.83 10.36
CA TYR A 60 -49.49 -43.91 11.03
C TYR A 60 -50.67 -43.98 10.03
N ALA A 61 -50.42 -44.40 8.79
CA ALA A 61 -51.48 -44.64 7.83
C ALA A 61 -52.47 -45.70 8.36
N PRO A 62 -53.79 -45.47 8.30
CA PRO A 62 -54.78 -46.44 8.76
C PRO A 62 -54.71 -47.71 7.90
N LYS A 63 -54.67 -48.89 8.54
CA LYS A 63 -54.54 -50.18 7.84
C LYS A 63 -55.76 -50.58 7.00
N ASN A 64 -56.92 -49.96 7.25
CA ASN A 64 -58.19 -50.29 6.61
C ASN A 64 -58.48 -49.46 5.35
N GLY A 65 -57.53 -48.64 4.87
CA GLY A 65 -57.70 -47.81 3.67
C GLY A 65 -58.62 -46.58 3.84
N GLY A 66 -59.00 -46.23 5.08
CA GLY A 66 -59.77 -45.00 5.37
C GLY A 66 -58.95 -43.72 5.17
N SER A 67 -59.62 -42.57 5.10
CA SER A 67 -58.95 -41.26 4.93
C SER A 67 -57.94 -40.99 6.06
N TYR A 68 -56.70 -40.65 5.70
CA TYR A 68 -55.61 -40.45 6.65
C TYR A 68 -55.51 -38.98 7.05
N GLY A 69 -56.06 -38.64 8.21
CA GLY A 69 -56.10 -37.28 8.71
C GLY A 69 -57.29 -37.00 9.61
N GLY A 70 -57.58 -35.72 9.80
CA GLY A 70 -58.67 -35.26 10.66
C GLY A 70 -58.70 -33.75 10.82
N ARG A 71 -59.27 -33.30 11.94
CA ARG A 71 -59.45 -31.90 12.28
C ARG A 71 -58.99 -31.60 13.70
N LEU A 72 -58.49 -30.39 13.91
CA LEU A 72 -57.99 -29.89 15.17
C LEU A 72 -58.58 -28.50 15.43
N TRP A 73 -59.21 -28.31 16.59
CA TRP A 73 -59.71 -27.00 17.02
C TRP A 73 -58.78 -26.39 18.07
N LEU A 74 -58.44 -25.13 17.87
CA LEU A 74 -57.50 -24.35 18.67
C LEU A 74 -58.15 -23.02 19.06
N ALA A 75 -57.92 -22.56 20.28
CA ALA A 75 -58.14 -21.16 20.67
C ALA A 75 -56.81 -20.41 20.59
N HIS A 76 -56.70 -19.49 19.64
CA HIS A 76 -55.53 -18.62 19.46
C HIS A 76 -55.76 -17.24 20.11
N PRO A 77 -54.80 -16.68 20.85
CA PRO A 77 -54.96 -15.38 21.52
C PRO A 77 -55.34 -14.23 20.57
N VAL A 78 -54.78 -14.25 19.34
CA VAL A 78 -55.00 -13.20 18.33
C VAL A 78 -56.13 -13.54 17.34
N PHE A 79 -56.25 -14.80 16.92
CA PHE A 79 -57.12 -15.21 15.81
C PHE A 79 -58.45 -15.80 16.28
N GLY A 80 -58.65 -15.98 17.59
CA GLY A 80 -59.84 -16.60 18.17
C GLY A 80 -59.87 -18.11 17.95
N GLU A 81 -61.06 -18.67 17.72
CA GLU A 81 -61.19 -20.09 17.41
C GLU A 81 -60.73 -20.40 15.98
N VAL A 82 -59.80 -21.35 15.87
CA VAL A 82 -59.16 -21.79 14.63
C VAL A 82 -59.38 -23.29 14.47
N GLN A 83 -59.92 -23.70 13.33
CA GLN A 83 -60.03 -25.10 12.94
C GLN A 83 -58.99 -25.42 11.87
N VAL A 84 -58.12 -26.38 12.15
CA VAL A 84 -57.12 -26.91 11.21
C VAL A 84 -57.60 -28.25 10.69
N GLU A 85 -57.81 -28.36 9.38
CA GLU A 85 -58.13 -29.61 8.68
C GLU A 85 -56.93 -30.07 7.86
N ARG A 86 -56.50 -31.33 8.02
CA ARG A 86 -55.36 -31.87 7.29
C ARG A 86 -55.58 -33.35 6.98
N PHE A 87 -55.46 -33.71 5.71
CA PHE A 87 -55.55 -35.08 5.20
C PHE A 87 -54.38 -35.38 4.27
N LYS A 88 -53.73 -36.54 4.39
CA LYS A 88 -52.53 -36.87 3.61
C LYS A 88 -52.84 -37.04 2.12
N GLU A 89 -54.00 -37.60 1.79
CA GLU A 89 -54.42 -37.82 0.40
C GLU A 89 -55.00 -36.57 -0.28
N LYS A 90 -55.42 -35.56 0.49
CA LYS A 90 -56.00 -34.30 -0.04
C LYS A 90 -55.00 -33.15 0.07
N ASN A 91 -55.06 -32.19 -0.84
CA ASN A 91 -54.21 -30.98 -0.83
C ASN A 91 -52.71 -31.26 -0.59
N LYS A 92 -52.17 -32.38 -1.11
CA LYS A 92 -50.78 -32.85 -0.89
C LYS A 92 -50.34 -32.92 0.59
N GLY A 93 -51.28 -33.11 1.52
CA GLY A 93 -50.99 -33.14 2.96
C GLY A 93 -50.87 -31.77 3.64
N GLN A 94 -51.14 -30.67 2.91
CA GLN A 94 -51.18 -29.31 3.48
C GLN A 94 -52.46 -29.07 4.28
N ALA A 95 -52.36 -28.23 5.31
CA ALA A 95 -53.49 -27.82 6.13
C ALA A 95 -54.39 -26.82 5.41
N ILE A 96 -55.69 -26.93 5.68
CA ILE A 96 -56.72 -25.93 5.41
C ILE A 96 -57.17 -25.38 6.75
N ILE A 97 -57.18 -24.07 6.89
CA ILE A 97 -57.51 -23.39 8.15
C ILE A 97 -58.83 -22.66 8.00
N TYR A 98 -59.68 -22.76 8.99
CA TYR A 98 -60.90 -21.96 9.10
C TYR A 98 -60.79 -21.11 10.37
N TYR A 99 -60.88 -19.79 10.23
CA TYR A 99 -60.86 -18.83 11.33
C TYR A 99 -61.70 -17.62 10.96
N GLN A 100 -62.51 -17.08 11.89
CA GLN A 100 -63.29 -15.85 11.66
C GLN A 100 -64.08 -15.79 10.32
N GLN A 101 -64.66 -16.92 9.88
CA GLN A 101 -65.35 -17.08 8.58
C GLN A 101 -64.46 -16.96 7.32
N GLN A 102 -63.14 -16.92 7.48
CA GLN A 102 -62.13 -16.93 6.41
C GLN A 102 -61.46 -18.31 6.28
N MET A 103 -60.96 -18.60 5.07
CA MET A 103 -60.19 -19.81 4.76
C MET A 103 -58.72 -19.45 4.53
N GLY A 104 -57.81 -20.11 5.26
CA GLY A 104 -56.36 -19.97 5.13
C GLY A 104 -55.67 -21.26 4.68
N ASP A 105 -54.39 -21.13 4.31
CA ASP A 105 -53.54 -22.21 3.79
C ASP A 105 -52.41 -22.59 4.78
N GLU A 106 -51.54 -23.52 4.38
CA GLU A 106 -50.40 -23.96 5.19
C GLU A 106 -49.49 -22.81 5.65
N LYS A 107 -49.29 -21.78 4.81
CA LYS A 107 -48.47 -20.62 5.17
C LYS A 107 -49.13 -19.80 6.26
N THR A 108 -50.45 -19.64 6.17
CA THR A 108 -51.25 -19.00 7.21
C THR A 108 -51.07 -19.73 8.55
N LEU A 109 -51.04 -21.07 8.55
CA LEU A 109 -50.84 -21.86 9.77
C LEU A 109 -49.45 -21.63 10.35
N GLN A 110 -48.44 -21.61 9.49
CA GLN A 110 -47.05 -21.35 9.91
C GLN A 110 -46.89 -19.95 10.50
N GLN A 111 -47.58 -18.95 9.96
CA GLN A 111 -47.61 -17.59 10.51
C GLN A 111 -48.35 -17.54 11.85
N MET A 112 -49.50 -18.23 11.98
CA MET A 112 -50.25 -18.32 13.24
C MET A 112 -49.44 -19.01 14.34
N LEU A 113 -48.63 -20.02 13.98
CA LEU A 113 -47.82 -20.75 14.95
C LEU A 113 -46.50 -20.04 15.28
N HIS A 114 -45.96 -19.15 14.43
CA HIS A 114 -44.66 -18.51 14.66
C HIS A 114 -44.61 -17.73 16.01
N PRO A 115 -43.53 -17.82 16.80
CA PRO A 115 -42.26 -18.55 16.62
C PRO A 115 -42.27 -20.07 16.92
N LEU A 116 -43.42 -20.71 17.19
CA LEU A 116 -43.49 -22.16 17.47
C LEU A 116 -43.10 -23.00 16.25
N THR A 117 -41.90 -23.56 16.29
CA THR A 117 -41.45 -24.57 15.31
C THR A 117 -41.70 -25.99 15.82
N LYS A 118 -41.70 -26.98 14.92
CA LYS A 118 -41.80 -28.40 15.29
C LYS A 118 -40.73 -28.82 16.31
N LYS A 119 -39.49 -28.32 16.15
CA LYS A 119 -38.37 -28.60 17.05
C LYS A 119 -38.64 -27.99 18.43
N LEU A 120 -39.02 -26.71 18.48
CA LEU A 120 -39.36 -26.02 19.72
C LEU A 120 -40.53 -26.69 20.46
N PHE A 121 -41.57 -27.08 19.73
CA PHE A 121 -42.71 -27.82 20.30
C PHE A 121 -42.26 -29.11 20.97
N GLN A 122 -41.41 -29.90 20.31
CA GLN A 122 -40.91 -31.17 20.86
C GLN A 122 -39.96 -31.00 22.06
N GLU A 123 -39.13 -29.96 22.05
CA GLU A 123 -38.09 -29.77 23.06
C GLU A 123 -38.58 -29.03 24.31
N VAL A 124 -39.55 -28.12 24.17
CA VAL A 124 -39.99 -27.22 25.25
C VAL A 124 -41.39 -27.56 25.77
N PHE A 125 -42.35 -27.85 24.88
CA PHE A 125 -43.76 -27.96 25.23
C PHE A 125 -44.24 -29.40 25.45
N THR A 126 -43.40 -30.38 25.10
CA THR A 126 -43.73 -31.80 25.23
C THR A 126 -42.76 -32.52 26.15
N PHE A 127 -43.29 -33.36 27.04
CA PHE A 127 -42.52 -34.14 28.00
C PHE A 127 -42.68 -35.62 27.67
N GLN A 128 -41.63 -36.25 27.15
CA GLN A 128 -41.63 -37.68 26.81
C GLN A 128 -40.59 -38.45 27.61
N GLN A 129 -40.90 -39.71 27.94
CA GLN A 129 -40.01 -40.61 28.65
C GLN A 129 -38.60 -40.73 28.02
N GLU A 130 -38.50 -40.78 26.69
CA GLU A 130 -37.23 -40.94 25.96
C GLU A 130 -36.27 -39.74 26.12
N GLN A 131 -36.80 -38.52 26.34
CA GLN A 131 -36.01 -37.28 26.50
C GLN A 131 -35.37 -37.16 27.88
N LEU A 132 -35.89 -37.90 28.87
CA LEU A 132 -35.37 -37.95 30.24
C LEU A 132 -34.29 -39.03 30.39
N ILE A 133 -34.16 -39.97 29.45
CA ILE A 133 -33.17 -41.06 29.50
C ILE A 133 -31.82 -40.65 28.90
N THR A 134 -31.79 -39.66 28.00
CA THR A 134 -30.55 -39.13 27.40
C THR A 134 -29.66 -38.33 28.37
N SER A 135 -30.14 -38.02 29.59
CA SER A 135 -29.39 -37.28 30.60
C SER A 135 -28.28 -38.08 31.28
N ASP A 136 -28.30 -39.42 31.23
CA ASP A 136 -27.25 -40.26 31.84
C ASP A 136 -25.95 -40.32 31.00
N LYS A 137 -25.93 -39.75 29.78
CA LYS A 137 -24.78 -39.75 28.87
C LYS A 137 -24.10 -38.39 28.65
N LEU A 138 -24.72 -37.31 29.14
CA LEU A 138 -24.17 -35.95 29.00
C LEU A 138 -23.18 -35.71 30.13
N THR A 139 -22.01 -35.15 29.81
CA THR A 139 -21.07 -34.69 30.85
C THR A 139 -21.71 -33.57 31.68
N GLU A 140 -21.26 -33.37 32.92
CA GLU A 140 -21.83 -32.39 33.86
C GLU A 140 -21.86 -30.96 33.25
N GLU A 141 -20.79 -30.60 32.51
CA GLU A 141 -20.70 -29.35 31.74
C GLU A 141 -21.70 -29.27 30.58
N GLU A 142 -21.93 -30.36 29.84
CA GLU A 142 -22.88 -30.41 28.72
C GLU A 142 -24.34 -30.38 29.20
N LEU A 143 -24.64 -31.04 30.31
CA LEU A 143 -25.97 -31.04 30.93
C LEU A 143 -26.30 -29.63 31.45
N GLN A 144 -25.32 -28.98 32.08
CA GLN A 144 -25.46 -27.60 32.54
C GLN A 144 -25.58 -26.60 31.38
N THR A 145 -24.74 -26.73 30.35
CA THR A 145 -24.81 -25.90 29.14
C THR A 145 -26.14 -26.10 28.42
N SER A 146 -26.66 -27.33 28.40
CA SER A 146 -27.99 -27.66 27.86
C SER A 146 -29.11 -27.05 28.70
N LEU A 147 -29.03 -27.07 30.03
CA LEU A 147 -30.01 -26.44 30.92
C LEU A 147 -30.03 -24.91 30.82
N LEU A 148 -28.86 -24.28 30.72
CA LEU A 148 -28.73 -22.85 30.42
C LEU A 148 -29.28 -22.54 29.02
N ALA A 149 -29.04 -23.44 28.06
CA ALA A 149 -29.56 -23.29 26.70
C ALA A 149 -31.08 -23.49 26.59
N ILE A 150 -31.65 -24.32 27.46
CA ILE A 150 -33.11 -24.52 27.59
C ILE A 150 -33.75 -23.26 28.19
N GLY A 151 -33.04 -22.55 29.08
CA GLY A 151 -33.52 -21.32 29.73
C GLY A 151 -33.67 -20.10 28.82
N VAL A 152 -33.00 -20.09 27.66
CA VAL A 152 -33.01 -18.96 26.71
C VAL A 152 -33.34 -19.50 25.31
N SER A 153 -34.57 -19.26 24.84
CA SER A 153 -35.00 -19.70 23.50
C SER A 153 -34.01 -19.24 22.41
N GLY A 154 -33.39 -20.20 21.69
CA GLY A 154 -32.41 -19.92 20.62
C GLY A 154 -30.92 -19.95 21.02
N SER A 155 -30.60 -19.99 22.32
CA SER A 155 -29.21 -19.98 22.82
C SER A 155 -28.37 -21.22 22.46
N GLN A 156 -28.98 -22.38 22.24
CA GLN A 156 -28.27 -23.57 21.76
C GLN A 156 -27.61 -23.35 20.39
N GLN A 157 -28.24 -22.55 19.52
CA GLN A 157 -27.68 -22.19 18.21
C GLN A 157 -26.51 -21.22 18.38
N LEU A 158 -26.63 -20.23 19.27
CA LEU A 158 -25.56 -19.28 19.58
C LEU A 158 -24.32 -19.99 20.13
N LEU A 159 -24.49 -20.95 21.06
CA LEU A 159 -23.41 -21.79 21.58
C LEU A 159 -22.72 -22.61 20.49
N THR A 160 -23.50 -23.15 19.54
CA THR A 160 -22.97 -23.90 18.41
C THR A 160 -22.14 -23.00 17.49
N TYR A 161 -22.63 -21.79 17.19
CA TYR A 161 -21.91 -20.81 16.39
C TYR A 161 -20.62 -20.34 17.08
N ARG A 162 -20.68 -20.03 18.38
CA ARG A 162 -19.51 -19.70 19.21
C ARG A 162 -18.41 -20.77 19.08
N ASN A 163 -18.78 -22.03 19.30
CA ASN A 163 -17.84 -23.15 19.21
C ASN A 163 -17.27 -23.33 17.81
N THR A 164 -18.06 -23.05 16.79
CA THR A 164 -17.61 -23.10 15.40
C THR A 164 -16.57 -22.02 15.14
N TYR A 165 -16.84 -20.77 15.52
CA TYR A 165 -15.91 -19.67 15.31
C TYR A 165 -14.58 -19.85 16.05
N PHE A 166 -14.59 -20.30 17.31
CA PHE A 166 -13.34 -20.60 18.00
C PHE A 166 -12.56 -21.75 17.36
N LYS A 167 -13.24 -22.79 16.84
CA LYS A 167 -12.59 -23.87 16.10
C LYS A 167 -11.96 -23.38 14.80
N GLU A 168 -12.64 -22.51 14.05
CA GLU A 168 -12.08 -21.93 12.82
C GLU A 168 -10.89 -21.00 13.12
N ALA A 169 -10.96 -20.18 14.17
CA ALA A 169 -9.82 -19.38 14.62
C ALA A 169 -8.62 -20.27 14.98
N GLN A 170 -8.83 -21.36 15.71
CA GLN A 170 -7.78 -22.30 16.09
C GLN A 170 -7.13 -23.04 14.90
N LYS A 171 -7.82 -23.18 13.76
CA LYS A 171 -7.20 -23.73 12.54
C LYS A 171 -6.22 -22.75 11.90
N ILE A 172 -6.46 -21.44 12.06
CA ILE A 172 -5.62 -20.38 11.48
C ILE A 172 -4.40 -20.11 12.36
N PHE A 173 -4.59 -19.97 13.69
CA PHE A 173 -3.52 -19.64 14.63
C PHE A 173 -3.71 -20.32 15.99
N LYS A 174 -2.60 -20.81 16.55
CA LYS A 174 -2.50 -21.29 17.94
C LYS A 174 -1.20 -20.78 18.56
N GLY A 175 -1.28 -20.16 19.74
CA GLY A 175 -0.13 -19.56 20.41
C GLY A 175 1.03 -20.51 20.77
N LYS A 176 0.82 -21.84 20.74
CA LYS A 176 1.87 -22.85 21.03
C LYS A 176 1.97 -23.99 20.00
N GLY A 177 1.35 -23.89 18.82
CA GLY A 177 1.36 -24.95 17.82
C GLY A 177 2.08 -24.56 16.53
N GLN A 178 2.99 -25.39 15.99
CA GLN A 178 3.65 -25.13 14.69
C GLN A 178 2.77 -25.50 13.46
N GLN A 179 1.69 -26.25 13.66
CA GLN A 179 0.83 -26.77 12.59
C GLN A 179 -0.10 -25.74 11.90
N PRO A 180 -0.63 -24.69 12.55
CA PRO A 180 -1.55 -23.74 11.89
C PRO A 180 -0.89 -22.95 10.76
N LEU A 181 -1.66 -22.62 9.74
CA LEU A 181 -1.17 -21.97 8.52
C LEU A 181 -0.47 -20.63 8.81
N LEU A 182 -1.02 -19.81 9.71
CA LEU A 182 -0.42 -18.51 10.06
C LEU A 182 0.95 -18.68 10.74
N ASN A 183 1.11 -19.68 11.61
CA ASN A 183 2.37 -19.94 12.30
C ASN A 183 3.47 -20.40 11.33
N GLN A 184 3.13 -21.23 10.36
CA GLN A 184 4.06 -21.64 9.30
C GLN A 184 4.52 -20.45 8.46
N LYS A 185 3.59 -19.57 8.09
CA LYS A 185 3.89 -18.37 7.29
C LYS A 185 4.74 -17.36 8.07
N LEU A 186 4.50 -17.18 9.37
CA LEU A 186 5.32 -16.35 10.24
C LEU A 186 6.75 -16.89 10.38
N ALA A 187 6.93 -18.21 10.51
CA ALA A 187 8.25 -18.83 10.55
C ALA A 187 8.99 -18.65 9.22
N ALA A 188 8.33 -18.93 8.09
CA ALA A 188 8.90 -18.70 6.76
C ALA A 188 9.26 -17.22 6.51
N TYR A 189 8.53 -16.28 7.11
CA TYR A 189 8.82 -14.85 7.00
C TYR A 189 10.07 -14.45 7.78
N GLN A 190 10.30 -15.07 8.94
CA GLN A 190 11.54 -14.88 9.70
C GLN A 190 12.75 -15.41 8.94
N GLU A 191 12.66 -16.64 8.42
CA GLU A 191 13.73 -17.26 7.61
C GLU A 191 14.05 -16.44 6.36
N LEU A 192 13.02 -15.95 5.65
CA LEU A 192 13.21 -15.10 4.48
C LEU A 192 13.84 -13.74 4.83
N LYS A 193 13.54 -13.20 6.01
CA LYS A 193 14.14 -11.95 6.48
C LYS A 193 15.64 -12.12 6.75
N GLU A 194 16.04 -13.26 7.33
CA GLU A 194 17.45 -13.60 7.53
C GLU A 194 18.19 -13.74 6.20
N GLN A 195 17.58 -14.41 5.20
CA GLN A 195 18.15 -14.54 3.85
C GLN A 195 18.34 -13.18 3.15
N ILE A 196 17.37 -12.26 3.29
CA ILE A 196 17.47 -10.90 2.74
C ILE A 196 18.63 -10.14 3.40
N GLN A 197 18.75 -10.20 4.73
CA GLN A 197 19.84 -9.53 5.46
C GLN A 197 21.22 -10.05 5.05
N GLU A 198 21.36 -11.36 4.86
CA GLU A 198 22.60 -11.97 4.38
C GLU A 198 22.95 -11.49 2.96
N LYS A 199 21.96 -11.39 2.07
CA LYS A 199 22.14 -10.89 0.69
C LYS A 199 22.41 -9.39 0.62
N GLU A 200 21.76 -8.58 1.44
CA GLU A 200 22.05 -7.14 1.57
C GLU A 200 23.50 -6.90 2.02
N ALA A 201 23.98 -7.68 2.99
CA ALA A 201 25.38 -7.62 3.43
C ALA A 201 26.35 -8.00 2.29
N GLN A 202 26.03 -9.04 1.52
CA GLN A 202 26.80 -9.45 0.34
C GLN A 202 26.82 -8.35 -0.75
N GLN A 203 25.73 -7.59 -0.93
CA GLN A 203 25.66 -6.50 -1.90
C GLN A 203 26.57 -5.32 -1.50
N GLN A 204 26.66 -4.98 -0.22
CA GLN A 204 27.59 -3.95 0.26
C GLN A 204 29.05 -4.36 0.00
N THR A 205 29.41 -5.61 0.28
CA THR A 205 30.74 -6.13 -0.05
C THR A 205 31.00 -6.14 -1.55
N PHE A 206 29.98 -6.42 -2.37
CA PHE A 206 30.08 -6.37 -3.83
C PHE A 206 30.33 -4.94 -4.36
N GLN A 207 29.67 -3.93 -3.79
CA GLN A 207 29.91 -2.52 -4.15
C GLN A 207 31.34 -2.07 -3.84
N GLN A 208 31.84 -2.40 -2.64
CA GLN A 208 33.23 -2.12 -2.26
C GLN A 208 34.22 -2.84 -3.17
N LEU A 209 33.91 -4.08 -3.56
CA LEU A 209 34.71 -4.85 -4.50
C LEU A 209 34.73 -4.21 -5.90
N GLU A 210 33.59 -3.72 -6.40
CA GLU A 210 33.53 -2.99 -7.68
C GLU A 210 34.32 -1.68 -7.68
N GLU A 211 34.27 -0.92 -6.58
CA GLU A 211 35.10 0.28 -6.41
C GLU A 211 36.59 -0.08 -6.44
N THR A 212 36.99 -1.11 -5.68
CA THR A 212 38.39 -1.58 -5.63
C THR A 212 38.87 -2.06 -7.01
N ILE A 213 38.02 -2.76 -7.76
CA ILE A 213 38.31 -3.18 -9.15
C ILE A 213 38.49 -1.97 -10.06
N ARG A 214 37.64 -0.94 -9.96
CA ARG A 214 37.76 0.29 -10.75
C ARG A 214 39.05 1.04 -10.44
N GLU A 215 39.38 1.21 -9.15
CA GLU A 215 40.61 1.89 -8.73
C GLU A 215 41.86 1.13 -9.23
N THR A 216 41.88 -0.19 -9.08
CA THR A 216 42.99 -1.04 -9.54
C THR A 216 43.13 -1.00 -11.06
N GLU A 217 42.02 -1.01 -11.81
CA GLU A 217 42.04 -0.88 -13.27
C GLU A 217 42.55 0.50 -13.72
N GLN A 218 42.15 1.58 -13.04
CA GLN A 218 42.69 2.92 -13.31
C GLN A 218 44.20 2.96 -13.09
N GLN A 219 44.68 2.42 -11.97
CA GLN A 219 46.13 2.32 -11.69
C GLN A 219 46.86 1.51 -12.78
N ARG A 220 46.27 0.38 -13.21
CA ARG A 220 46.81 -0.46 -14.28
C ARG A 220 46.95 0.32 -15.59
N VAL A 221 45.92 1.05 -16.00
CA VAL A 221 45.91 1.84 -17.24
C VAL A 221 46.91 3.00 -17.16
N THR A 222 46.95 3.73 -16.04
CA THR A 222 47.93 4.81 -15.84
C THR A 222 49.36 4.29 -15.92
N LEU A 223 49.66 3.17 -15.26
CA LEU A 223 50.99 2.58 -15.27
C LEU A 223 51.36 2.01 -16.64
N GLN A 224 50.41 1.45 -17.40
CA GLN A 224 50.62 1.05 -18.80
C GLN A 224 50.97 2.25 -19.69
N GLN A 225 50.33 3.39 -19.45
CA GLN A 225 50.61 4.60 -20.21
C GLN A 225 51.99 5.17 -19.88
N GLN A 226 52.36 5.22 -18.59
CA GLN A 226 53.70 5.60 -18.14
C GLN A 226 54.77 4.70 -18.75
N LEU A 227 54.57 3.38 -18.71
CA LEU A 227 55.49 2.43 -19.32
C LEU A 227 55.67 2.67 -20.82
N LYS A 228 54.58 3.00 -21.54
CA LYS A 228 54.62 3.31 -22.96
C LYS A 228 55.39 4.62 -23.25
N GLU A 229 55.21 5.64 -22.42
CA GLU A 229 55.97 6.90 -22.49
C GLU A 229 57.47 6.65 -22.23
N THR A 230 57.80 5.92 -21.16
CA THR A 230 59.18 5.52 -20.85
C THR A 230 59.81 4.73 -21.99
N GLN A 231 59.08 3.79 -22.62
CA GLN A 231 59.55 3.03 -23.79
C GLN A 231 59.79 3.92 -25.02
N GLN A 232 58.94 4.92 -25.26
CA GLN A 232 59.11 5.90 -26.34
C GLN A 232 60.35 6.76 -26.11
N ASP A 233 60.55 7.24 -24.87
CA ASP A 233 61.74 8.01 -24.50
C ASP A 233 63.02 7.18 -24.67
N LEU A 234 62.98 5.89 -24.31
CA LEU A 234 64.12 4.97 -24.44
C LEU A 234 64.45 4.72 -25.92
N LEU A 235 63.44 4.57 -26.79
CA LEU A 235 63.61 4.49 -28.24
C LEU A 235 64.23 5.78 -28.80
N GLN A 236 63.75 6.95 -28.38
CA GLN A 236 64.28 8.24 -28.81
C GLN A 236 65.75 8.42 -28.39
N VAL A 237 66.09 8.06 -27.14
CA VAL A 237 67.48 8.11 -26.65
C VAL A 237 68.36 7.10 -27.40
N ALA A 238 67.85 5.92 -27.76
CA ALA A 238 68.58 4.95 -28.57
C ALA A 238 68.87 5.46 -30.00
N GLU A 239 67.91 6.16 -30.62
CA GLU A 239 68.11 6.84 -31.91
C GLU A 239 69.15 7.97 -31.78
N GLN A 240 69.08 8.78 -30.73
CA GLN A 240 70.09 9.81 -30.44
C GLN A 240 71.49 9.19 -30.27
N GLN A 241 71.64 8.10 -29.51
CA GLN A 241 72.93 7.42 -29.36
C GLN A 241 73.47 6.89 -30.70
N ARG A 242 72.61 6.35 -31.57
CA ARG A 242 73.00 5.86 -32.90
C ARG A 242 73.47 6.98 -33.83
N HIS A 243 72.85 8.15 -33.74
CA HIS A 243 73.16 9.31 -34.58
C HIS A 243 74.18 10.29 -33.94
N PHE A 244 74.64 10.02 -32.71
CA PHE A 244 75.59 10.87 -31.98
C PHE A 244 76.92 11.15 -32.72
N PRO A 245 77.55 10.20 -33.44
CA PRO A 245 78.78 10.50 -34.19
C PRO A 245 78.60 11.57 -35.27
N LEU A 246 77.40 11.63 -35.87
CA LEU A 246 77.05 12.64 -36.88
C LEU A 246 76.73 14.00 -36.22
N TYR A 247 76.22 13.97 -34.98
CA TYR A 247 76.00 15.16 -34.16
C TYR A 247 77.33 15.79 -33.68
N GLU A 248 78.31 14.96 -33.31
CA GLU A 248 79.67 15.41 -33.01
C GLU A 248 80.36 16.02 -34.24
N GLU A 249 80.19 15.41 -35.42
CA GLU A 249 80.61 15.99 -36.71
C GLU A 249 79.97 17.38 -36.90
N TRP A 250 78.67 17.51 -36.68
CA TRP A 250 77.93 18.77 -36.82
C TRP A 250 78.40 19.87 -35.85
N GLN A 251 78.64 19.54 -34.57
CA GLN A 251 79.17 20.51 -33.59
C GLN A 251 80.62 20.94 -33.84
N SER A 252 81.42 20.09 -34.50
CA SER A 252 82.82 20.40 -34.82
C SER A 252 82.99 21.33 -36.03
N LEU A 253 81.92 21.56 -36.79
CA LEU A 253 81.93 22.49 -37.93
C LEU A 253 81.95 23.95 -37.41
N PRO A 254 82.78 24.83 -37.97
CA PRO A 254 82.87 26.21 -37.53
C PRO A 254 81.54 26.96 -37.74
N GLU A 255 80.92 27.43 -36.65
CA GLU A 255 79.63 28.16 -36.66
C GLU A 255 79.70 29.51 -37.40
N GLU A 256 80.89 30.13 -37.46
CA GLU A 256 81.12 31.37 -38.17
C GLU A 256 82.11 31.17 -39.32
N THR A 257 81.58 30.94 -40.51
CA THR A 257 82.28 31.24 -41.76
C THR A 257 81.48 32.33 -42.47
N GLU A 258 82.16 33.33 -43.06
CA GLU A 258 81.51 34.39 -43.83
C GLU A 258 80.44 33.75 -44.75
N ASN A 259 79.17 34.17 -44.61
CA ASN A 259 77.99 33.65 -45.32
C ASN A 259 78.03 33.99 -46.83
N VAL A 260 79.10 33.59 -47.50
CA VAL A 260 79.37 33.85 -48.90
C VAL A 260 79.37 32.50 -49.61
N VAL A 261 78.16 31.99 -49.83
CA VAL A 261 77.89 30.74 -50.53
C VAL A 261 78.09 30.98 -52.04
N LEU A 262 79.13 30.39 -52.65
CA LEU A 262 79.42 30.43 -54.09
C LEU A 262 78.46 29.53 -54.90
N VAL A 263 77.27 30.02 -55.24
CA VAL A 263 76.26 29.24 -55.97
C VAL A 263 76.90 28.53 -57.16
N LYS A 264 76.57 27.26 -57.42
CA LYS A 264 77.13 26.50 -58.56
C LYS A 264 76.91 27.24 -59.88
N GLU A 265 75.77 27.89 -60.00
CA GLU A 265 75.47 28.81 -61.10
C GLU A 265 76.37 30.04 -61.06
N ASP A 266 76.62 30.70 -59.93
CA ASP A 266 77.59 31.81 -59.85
C ASP A 266 79.04 31.36 -60.15
N GLN A 267 79.44 30.13 -59.79
CA GLN A 267 80.75 29.54 -60.10
C GLN A 267 80.89 29.26 -61.59
N VAL A 268 79.93 28.50 -62.14
CA VAL A 268 79.87 28.17 -63.56
C VAL A 268 79.71 29.46 -64.35
N GLN A 269 78.92 30.42 -63.89
CA GLN A 269 78.77 31.73 -64.49
C GLN A 269 80.04 32.56 -64.35
N LEU A 270 80.80 32.52 -63.26
CA LEU A 270 82.08 33.22 -63.18
C LEU A 270 83.11 32.60 -64.14
N GLU A 271 83.18 31.27 -64.25
CA GLU A 271 84.08 30.53 -65.15
C GLU A 271 83.66 30.62 -66.62
N GLU A 272 82.37 30.44 -66.92
CA GLU A 272 81.75 30.55 -68.23
C GLU A 272 81.71 32.01 -68.67
N THR A 273 81.32 32.97 -67.84
CA THR A 273 81.31 34.40 -68.23
C THR A 273 82.73 34.89 -68.47
N PHE A 274 83.74 34.32 -67.79
CA PHE A 274 85.15 34.58 -68.12
C PHE A 274 85.52 34.06 -69.52
N GLN A 275 85.04 32.87 -69.90
CA GLN A 275 85.24 32.32 -71.26
C GLN A 275 84.35 32.98 -72.33
N GLU A 276 83.12 33.35 -71.97
CA GLU A 276 82.09 33.99 -72.76
C GLU A 276 82.50 35.43 -73.05
N TYR A 277 83.02 36.17 -72.07
CA TYR A 277 83.60 37.51 -72.28
C TYR A 277 84.70 37.49 -73.35
N MET A 278 85.51 36.42 -73.36
CA MET A 278 86.55 36.21 -74.37
C MET A 278 86.01 35.84 -75.77
N TYR A 279 84.81 35.26 -75.84
CA TYR A 279 84.12 34.87 -77.08
C TYR A 279 83.22 35.99 -77.65
N LEU A 280 82.40 36.64 -76.83
CA LEU A 280 81.49 37.72 -77.17
C LEU A 280 82.20 38.93 -77.78
N ASP A 281 83.44 39.21 -77.37
CA ASP A 281 84.25 40.27 -77.97
C ASP A 281 84.45 40.07 -79.49
N LYS A 282 84.57 38.81 -79.92
CA LYS A 282 84.70 38.44 -81.33
C LYS A 282 83.35 38.49 -82.06
N GLU A 283 82.28 38.00 -81.46
CA GLU A 283 80.94 37.90 -82.08
C GLU A 283 80.27 39.28 -82.27
N ARG A 284 80.49 40.19 -81.32
CA ARG A 284 79.98 41.58 -81.34
C ARG A 284 80.40 42.32 -82.61
N GLN A 285 81.62 42.10 -83.08
CA GLN A 285 82.13 42.72 -84.31
C GLN A 285 81.38 42.25 -85.57
N ARG A 286 80.76 41.06 -85.52
CA ARG A 286 80.06 40.45 -86.65
C ARG A 286 78.60 40.90 -86.76
N LEU A 287 77.84 40.79 -85.67
CA LEU A 287 76.39 41.06 -85.65
C LEU A 287 76.05 42.53 -85.85
N THR A 288 76.98 43.45 -85.55
CA THR A 288 76.88 44.91 -85.80
C THR A 288 76.45 45.29 -87.22
N LYS A 289 76.65 44.39 -88.18
CA LYS A 289 76.28 44.59 -89.59
C LYS A 289 74.82 44.24 -89.94
N GLU A 290 74.07 43.53 -89.10
CA GLU A 290 72.83 42.83 -89.52
C GLU A 290 71.53 43.49 -89.02
N LEU A 291 71.65 44.38 -88.02
CA LEU A 291 70.60 44.78 -87.08
C LEU A 291 69.82 46.07 -87.45
N SER A 292 70.21 46.74 -88.51
CA SER A 292 69.60 48.01 -88.93
C SER A 292 68.26 47.86 -89.67
N LEU A 293 67.82 46.63 -89.98
CA LEU A 293 66.80 46.40 -91.00
C LEU A 293 65.33 46.26 -90.53
N GLN A 294 64.99 45.90 -89.28
CA GLN A 294 63.60 45.48 -88.97
C GLN A 294 63.13 45.68 -87.50
N SER A 295 62.41 46.76 -87.13
CA SER A 295 61.58 46.73 -85.89
C SER A 295 60.51 47.84 -85.85
N GLU A 296 59.30 47.57 -86.37
CA GLU A 296 58.09 48.33 -86.06
C GLU A 296 56.89 47.35 -85.96
N ALA A 297 56.16 47.39 -84.82
CA ALA A 297 54.75 46.97 -84.55
C ALA A 297 54.43 45.65 -83.77
N LEU A 298 53.69 45.75 -82.63
CA LEU A 298 52.34 45.17 -82.34
C LEU A 298 51.86 45.32 -80.84
N ASP A 299 50.54 45.19 -80.57
CA ASP A 299 49.66 45.81 -79.50
C ASP A 299 48.77 44.78 -78.70
N VAL A 300 48.22 45.07 -77.48
CA VAL A 300 47.60 44.09 -76.51
C VAL A 300 46.17 44.47 -75.94
N PRO A 301 45.22 43.52 -75.62
CA PRO A 301 43.82 43.80 -75.15
C PRO A 301 43.55 44.03 -73.63
N GLU A 302 42.41 44.66 -73.28
CA GLU A 302 42.06 45.32 -71.99
C GLU A 302 41.53 44.42 -70.83
N GLY A 303 40.75 43.36 -71.07
CA GLY A 303 40.17 42.52 -70.00
C GLY A 303 41.18 41.63 -69.25
N TYR A 304 42.31 41.33 -69.89
CA TYR A 304 43.41 40.57 -69.31
C TYR A 304 44.20 41.38 -68.27
N ALA A 305 44.22 42.72 -68.40
CA ALA A 305 44.87 43.60 -67.43
C ALA A 305 44.14 43.59 -66.06
N PHE A 306 42.80 43.62 -66.04
CA PHE A 306 42.01 43.61 -64.80
C PHE A 306 42.15 42.31 -64.01
N TYR A 307 42.19 41.16 -64.69
CA TYR A 307 42.39 39.86 -64.02
C TYR A 307 43.76 39.80 -63.32
N LEU A 308 44.82 40.26 -63.99
CA LEU A 308 46.16 40.32 -63.40
C LEU A 308 46.22 41.23 -62.15
N GLU A 309 45.40 42.27 -62.10
CA GLU A 309 45.33 43.18 -60.95
C GLU A 309 44.61 42.58 -59.72
N GLN A 310 43.60 41.72 -59.93
CA GLN A 310 42.69 41.23 -58.86
C GLN A 310 42.78 39.71 -58.59
N GLU A 311 43.74 39.02 -59.19
CA GLU A 311 43.91 37.56 -59.12
C GLU A 311 43.93 37.01 -57.68
N ALA A 312 44.72 37.64 -56.79
CA ALA A 312 44.89 37.18 -55.42
C ALA A 312 43.59 37.21 -54.61
N LEU A 313 42.76 38.23 -54.79
CA LEU A 313 41.49 38.40 -54.06
C LEU A 313 40.43 37.38 -54.53
N ILE A 314 40.36 37.14 -55.84
CA ILE A 314 39.40 36.19 -56.44
C ILE A 314 39.72 34.76 -55.98
N GLN A 315 41.00 34.37 -55.93
CA GLN A 315 41.42 33.05 -55.45
C GLN A 315 41.19 32.87 -53.93
N GLN A 316 41.40 33.91 -53.13
CA GLN A 316 41.12 33.86 -51.68
C GLN A 316 39.64 33.60 -51.36
N LEU A 317 38.72 34.25 -52.10
CA LEU A 317 37.28 34.06 -51.90
C LEU A 317 36.80 32.66 -52.33
N LEU A 318 37.39 32.10 -53.40
CA LEU A 318 37.07 30.73 -53.85
C LEU A 318 37.52 29.67 -52.85
N ASN A 319 38.62 29.90 -52.12
CA ASN A 319 39.10 28.98 -51.08
C ASN A 319 38.17 28.92 -49.84
N GLN A 320 37.41 29.97 -49.55
CA GLN A 320 36.49 30.04 -48.40
C GLN A 320 35.09 29.47 -48.69
N ARG A 321 34.84 28.96 -49.90
CA ARG A 321 33.52 28.53 -50.38
C ARG A 321 32.88 27.45 -49.50
N TYR A 322 33.65 26.42 -49.16
CA TYR A 322 33.15 25.25 -48.42
C TYR A 322 32.71 25.65 -47.00
N ASP A 323 33.55 26.42 -46.30
CA ASP A 323 33.28 26.90 -44.94
C ASP A 323 32.00 27.74 -44.88
N MET A 324 31.80 28.61 -45.87
CA MET A 324 30.59 29.43 -45.97
C MET A 324 29.34 28.60 -46.25
N GLN A 325 29.43 27.53 -47.05
CA GLN A 325 28.30 26.64 -47.32
C GLN A 325 27.91 25.80 -46.09
N GLN A 326 28.90 25.33 -45.32
CA GLN A 326 28.66 24.61 -44.08
C GLN A 326 27.98 25.50 -43.03
N LEU A 327 28.51 26.71 -42.82
CA LEU A 327 27.97 27.68 -41.86
C LEU A 327 26.50 28.04 -42.14
N MET A 328 26.13 28.15 -43.42
CA MET A 328 24.74 28.38 -43.84
C MET A 328 23.79 27.25 -43.41
N THR A 329 24.22 26.00 -43.60
CA THR A 329 23.44 24.81 -43.26
C THR A 329 23.27 24.67 -41.75
N GLU A 330 24.35 24.90 -41.00
CA GLU A 330 24.33 24.91 -39.53
C GLU A 330 23.40 25.99 -38.97
N SER A 331 23.45 27.20 -39.54
CA SER A 331 22.58 28.31 -39.13
C SER A 331 21.09 28.00 -39.37
N GLU A 332 20.76 27.33 -40.47
CA GLU A 332 19.38 26.93 -40.78
C GLU A 332 18.86 25.89 -39.78
N TRP A 333 19.66 24.86 -39.48
CA TRP A 333 19.32 23.85 -38.47
C TRP A 333 19.17 24.46 -37.06
N MET A 334 20.09 25.34 -36.66
CA MET A 334 20.03 26.05 -35.37
C MET A 334 18.76 26.90 -35.25
N THR A 335 18.37 27.57 -36.33
CA THR A 335 17.14 28.40 -36.37
C THR A 335 15.89 27.53 -36.19
N GLN A 336 15.80 26.40 -36.90
CA GLN A 336 14.67 25.46 -36.75
C GLN A 336 14.58 24.89 -35.33
N THR A 337 15.72 24.52 -34.75
CA THR A 337 15.79 23.96 -33.39
C THR A 337 15.37 25.01 -32.35
N PHE A 338 15.82 26.25 -32.52
CA PHE A 338 15.42 27.37 -31.66
C PHE A 338 13.90 27.60 -31.70
N GLU A 339 13.29 27.59 -32.88
CA GLU A 339 11.84 27.74 -33.04
C GLU A 339 11.06 26.59 -32.37
N GLN A 340 11.52 25.35 -32.53
CA GLN A 340 10.90 24.18 -31.88
C GLN A 340 10.99 24.27 -30.36
N ASN A 341 12.18 24.56 -29.81
CA ASN A 341 12.37 24.75 -28.39
C ASN A 341 11.47 25.88 -27.85
N ARG A 342 11.34 26.98 -28.60
CA ARG A 342 10.49 28.10 -28.20
C ARG A 342 9.01 27.72 -28.17
N GLN A 343 8.54 26.91 -29.11
CA GLN A 343 7.16 26.40 -29.10
C GLN A 343 6.89 25.53 -27.86
N GLU A 344 7.81 24.63 -27.51
CA GLU A 344 7.71 23.80 -26.30
C GLU A 344 7.69 24.65 -25.02
N MET A 345 8.57 25.66 -24.93
CA MET A 345 8.60 26.59 -23.81
C MET A 345 7.28 27.35 -23.64
N VAL A 346 6.69 27.86 -24.72
CA VAL A 346 5.41 28.61 -24.66
C VAL A 346 4.26 27.72 -24.17
N LEU A 347 4.27 26.43 -24.49
CA LEU A 347 3.28 25.48 -23.96
C LEU A 347 3.42 25.33 -22.43
N LEU A 348 4.65 25.13 -21.95
CA LEU A 348 4.94 24.99 -20.52
C LEU A 348 4.67 26.29 -19.73
N GLU A 349 5.04 27.45 -20.29
CA GLU A 349 4.76 28.79 -19.75
C GLU A 349 3.26 28.98 -19.52
N ASN A 350 2.42 28.63 -20.51
CA ASN A 350 0.96 28.78 -20.42
C ASN A 350 0.31 27.79 -19.44
N GLU A 351 0.75 26.54 -19.46
CA GLU A 351 0.19 25.49 -18.60
C GLU A 351 0.42 25.84 -17.11
N TRP A 352 1.66 26.14 -16.76
CA TRP A 352 2.11 26.36 -15.37
C TRP A 352 2.14 27.81 -14.92
N SER A 353 1.88 28.74 -15.84
CA SER A 353 1.95 30.20 -15.58
C SER A 353 3.36 30.66 -15.20
N TRP A 354 4.37 30.10 -15.87
CA TRP A 354 5.76 30.51 -15.70
C TRP A 354 6.06 31.78 -16.50
N SER A 355 6.99 32.58 -15.98
CA SER A 355 7.44 33.80 -16.66
C SER A 355 8.76 33.54 -17.40
N PRO A 356 8.90 33.99 -18.67
CA PRO A 356 10.18 33.94 -19.37
C PRO A 356 11.25 34.81 -18.68
N GLU A 357 10.84 35.92 -18.05
CA GLU A 357 11.74 36.88 -17.40
C GLU A 357 12.29 36.34 -16.08
N ARG A 358 11.57 35.42 -15.45
CA ARG A 358 11.96 34.77 -14.20
C ARG A 358 11.58 33.29 -14.26
N PRO A 359 12.50 32.42 -14.69
CA PRO A 359 12.22 31.00 -14.88
C PRO A 359 12.04 30.27 -13.54
N PRO A 360 11.24 29.19 -13.51
CA PRO A 360 11.03 28.38 -12.31
C PRO A 360 12.35 27.80 -11.81
N GLN A 361 12.55 27.80 -10.49
CA GLN A 361 13.78 27.29 -9.88
C GLN A 361 13.57 25.94 -9.22
N LEU A 362 14.49 25.02 -9.46
CA LEU A 362 14.50 23.72 -8.79
C LEU A 362 15.25 23.87 -7.45
N PHE A 363 14.50 23.82 -6.34
CA PHE A 363 15.02 24.18 -5.01
C PHE A 363 15.02 23.04 -4.00
N TYR A 364 14.42 21.91 -4.35
CA TYR A 364 14.29 20.73 -3.49
C TYR A 364 14.90 19.50 -4.14
N ASP A 365 15.46 18.62 -3.31
CA ASP A 365 15.84 17.27 -3.69
C ASP A 365 14.62 16.33 -3.62
N ASN A 366 14.77 15.13 -4.19
CA ASN A 366 13.68 14.16 -4.18
C ASN A 366 13.34 13.72 -2.74
N GLU A 367 14.34 13.68 -1.86
CA GLU A 367 14.16 13.31 -0.46
C GLU A 367 13.31 14.32 0.32
N THR A 368 13.46 15.62 0.08
CA THR A 368 12.67 16.65 0.79
C THR A 368 11.19 16.57 0.43
N VAL A 369 10.85 16.37 -0.85
CA VAL A 369 9.44 16.19 -1.27
C VAL A 369 8.86 14.89 -0.72
N GLN A 370 9.65 13.82 -0.67
CA GLN A 370 9.25 12.56 -0.04
C GLN A 370 9.00 12.73 1.47
N LYS A 371 9.83 13.51 2.17
CA LYS A 371 9.62 13.86 3.58
C LYS A 371 8.33 14.65 3.80
N TRP A 372 8.06 15.66 2.97
CA TRP A 372 6.79 16.40 3.02
C TRP A 372 5.59 15.49 2.75
N ARG A 373 5.71 14.54 1.81
CA ARG A 373 4.66 13.56 1.54
C ARG A 373 4.42 12.62 2.73
N GLN A 374 5.48 12.15 3.37
CA GLN A 374 5.37 11.33 4.59
C GLN A 374 4.69 12.11 5.73
N GLN A 375 5.06 13.38 5.92
CA GLN A 375 4.44 14.27 6.91
C GLN A 375 2.96 14.50 6.60
N GLN A 376 2.61 14.80 5.35
CA GLN A 376 1.22 14.98 4.91
C GLN A 376 0.39 13.73 5.20
N VAL A 377 0.89 12.54 4.87
CA VAL A 377 0.21 11.27 5.17
C VAL A 377 0.03 11.07 6.67
N ALA A 378 1.07 11.34 7.47
CA ALA A 378 1.02 11.20 8.92
C ALA A 378 -0.01 12.15 9.56
N TYR A 379 -0.02 13.43 9.16
CA TYR A 379 -0.98 14.42 9.68
C TYR A 379 -2.41 14.10 9.24
N THR A 380 -2.61 13.66 8.00
CA THR A 380 -3.94 13.26 7.50
C THR A 380 -4.47 12.04 8.25
N GLN A 381 -3.61 11.06 8.56
CA GLN A 381 -3.98 9.90 9.38
C GLN A 381 -4.31 10.30 10.83
N ALA A 382 -3.54 11.22 11.42
CA ALA A 382 -3.81 11.74 12.76
C ALA A 382 -5.17 12.47 12.81
N LEU A 383 -5.48 13.27 11.77
CA LEU A 383 -6.76 13.95 11.63
C LEU A 383 -7.92 12.95 11.54
N GLN A 384 -7.82 11.95 10.67
CA GLN A 384 -8.84 10.90 10.53
C GLN A 384 -9.06 10.16 11.86
N LYS A 385 -7.99 9.78 12.54
CA LYS A 385 -8.07 9.12 13.86
C LYS A 385 -8.76 9.99 14.90
N GLY A 386 -8.45 11.29 14.94
CA GLY A 386 -9.10 12.25 15.83
C GLY A 386 -10.59 12.38 15.56
N GLN A 387 -10.98 12.44 14.28
CA GLN A 387 -12.39 12.48 13.86
C GLN A 387 -13.16 11.22 14.26
N GLU A 388 -12.58 10.04 14.05
CA GLU A 388 -13.17 8.76 14.45
C GLU A 388 -13.34 8.65 15.97
N GLN A 389 -12.31 9.02 16.74
CA GLN A 389 -12.34 8.97 18.20
C GLN A 389 -13.36 9.95 18.78
N LYS A 390 -13.46 11.15 18.23
CA LYS A 390 -14.49 12.14 18.59
C LYS A 390 -15.89 11.63 18.28
N ALA A 391 -16.12 11.06 17.10
CA ALA A 391 -17.43 10.52 16.72
C ALA A 391 -17.85 9.36 17.64
N PHE A 392 -16.90 8.48 17.99
CA PHE A 392 -17.12 7.40 18.94
C PHE A 392 -17.48 7.92 20.33
N LEU A 393 -16.71 8.88 20.88
CA LEU A 393 -16.98 9.46 22.19
C LEU A 393 -18.31 10.23 22.24
N ALA A 394 -18.67 10.96 21.17
CA ALA A 394 -19.98 11.61 21.06
C ALA A 394 -21.13 10.61 21.22
N SER A 395 -21.04 9.46 20.54
CA SER A 395 -22.06 8.41 20.64
C SER A 395 -22.17 7.79 22.04
N GLN A 396 -21.05 7.69 22.77
CA GLN A 396 -21.04 7.18 24.14
C GLN A 396 -21.63 8.19 25.13
N ILE A 397 -21.32 9.47 24.95
CA ILE A 397 -21.90 10.56 25.75
C ILE A 397 -23.41 10.60 25.55
N GLU A 398 -23.89 10.56 24.29
CA GLU A 398 -25.32 10.56 23.96
C GLU A 398 -26.06 9.38 24.63
N ASN A 399 -25.49 8.17 24.58
CA ASN A 399 -26.06 7.00 25.24
C ASN A 399 -26.11 7.15 26.78
N LEU A 400 -25.05 7.69 27.40
CA LEU A 400 -25.05 7.90 28.85
C LEU A 400 -25.97 9.05 29.29
N GLU A 401 -26.12 10.09 28.49
CA GLU A 401 -27.11 11.16 28.69
C GLU A 401 -28.54 10.60 28.63
N ASP A 402 -28.83 9.72 27.66
CA ASP A 402 -30.12 9.01 27.59
C ASP A 402 -30.36 8.14 28.83
N GLN A 403 -29.34 7.39 29.27
CA GLN A 403 -29.42 6.58 30.50
C GLN A 403 -29.60 7.41 31.77
N LEU A 404 -28.96 8.58 31.86
CA LEU A 404 -29.16 9.53 32.96
C LEU A 404 -30.57 10.11 32.94
N THR A 405 -31.06 10.48 31.77
CA THR A 405 -32.43 11.00 31.58
C THR A 405 -33.49 9.96 31.98
N ASP A 406 -33.28 8.70 31.59
CA ASP A 406 -34.17 7.60 31.97
C ASP A 406 -34.06 7.25 33.47
N PHE A 407 -32.87 7.34 34.05
CA PHE A 407 -32.64 7.18 35.49
C PHE A 407 -33.32 8.29 36.30
N GLU A 408 -33.24 9.55 35.87
CA GLU A 408 -33.90 10.70 36.49
C GLU A 408 -35.42 10.60 36.40
N LYS A 409 -35.98 10.16 35.26
CA LYS A 409 -37.41 9.85 35.12
C LYS A 409 -37.86 8.73 36.05
N ALA A 410 -37.08 7.65 36.17
CA ALA A 410 -37.38 6.53 37.05
C ALA A 410 -37.33 6.92 38.54
N HIS A 411 -36.50 7.90 38.90
CA HIS A 411 -36.31 8.41 40.26
C HIS A 411 -36.88 9.82 40.46
N ALA A 412 -37.91 10.20 39.70
CA ALA A 412 -38.51 11.53 39.71
C ALA A 412 -39.03 11.99 41.10
N ALA A 413 -39.32 11.04 42.00
CA ALA A 413 -39.68 11.33 43.39
C ALA A 413 -38.52 11.92 44.23
N PHE A 414 -37.26 11.64 43.86
CA PHE A 414 -36.05 12.15 44.52
C PHE A 414 -35.59 13.51 43.96
N PHE A 415 -35.65 13.70 42.64
CA PHE A 415 -35.23 14.93 41.95
C PHE A 415 -36.32 16.02 41.85
N GLY A 416 -37.45 15.84 42.54
CA GLY A 416 -38.73 16.49 42.27
C GLY A 416 -38.70 18.00 41.97
N GLU A 417 -39.07 18.35 40.74
CA GLU A 417 -39.86 19.53 40.48
C GLU A 417 -41.27 19.34 41.08
N ALA A 418 -41.65 20.30 41.91
CA ALA A 418 -42.89 20.28 42.65
C ALA A 418 -44.14 20.27 41.75
N THR A 419 -44.81 19.12 41.63
CA THR A 419 -46.26 19.12 41.38
C THR A 419 -47.00 19.17 42.72
N ARG A 420 -47.55 20.35 43.00
CA ARG A 420 -48.33 20.78 44.17
C ARG A 420 -49.59 19.95 44.53
N ALA A 421 -49.76 18.72 44.03
CA ALA A 421 -51.05 18.02 44.09
C ALA A 421 -51.21 16.97 45.20
N GLN A 422 -50.20 16.69 46.04
CA GLN A 422 -50.30 15.62 47.07
C GLN A 422 -50.06 16.05 48.53
N LYS A 423 -49.98 17.35 48.82
CA LYS A 423 -50.08 17.87 50.21
C LYS A 423 -51.51 18.25 50.57
N ALA A 424 -52.41 17.27 50.52
CA ALA A 424 -53.77 17.43 51.05
C ALA A 424 -54.26 16.12 51.67
N GLN A 425 -53.51 15.53 52.61
CA GLN A 425 -54.10 14.76 53.70
C GLN A 425 -53.12 14.46 54.83
N LYS A 426 -53.55 14.91 56.03
CA LYS A 426 -53.17 14.46 57.37
C LYS A 426 -51.78 14.85 57.89
N THR A 427 -51.75 16.08 58.39
CA THR A 427 -51.22 16.35 59.73
C THR A 427 -52.05 15.58 60.77
N SER A 428 -51.47 14.57 61.41
CA SER A 428 -51.89 14.13 62.75
C SER A 428 -50.65 13.82 63.57
N GLN A 429 -50.35 14.71 64.51
CA GLN A 429 -49.45 14.45 65.63
C GLN A 429 -49.90 13.18 66.40
N PRO A 430 -49.00 12.48 67.12
CA PRO A 430 -49.20 11.10 67.56
C PRO A 430 -50.13 11.00 68.77
N LEU A 431 -51.44 11.16 68.54
CA LEU A 431 -52.48 11.01 69.54
C LEU A 431 -52.57 9.58 70.11
N TRP A 432 -52.16 8.57 69.33
CA TRP A 432 -52.26 7.16 69.72
C TRP A 432 -51.23 6.72 70.78
N LEU A 433 -50.05 7.37 70.83
CA LEU A 433 -49.04 7.12 71.86
C LEU A 433 -49.49 7.65 73.23
N LEU A 434 -50.14 8.82 73.26
CA LEU A 434 -50.75 9.38 74.47
C LEU A 434 -51.98 8.56 74.90
N LEU A 435 -52.83 8.13 73.96
CA LEU A 435 -54.03 7.34 74.27
C LEU A 435 -53.67 5.93 74.78
N GLY A 436 -52.67 5.28 74.17
CA GLY A 436 -52.19 3.95 74.57
C GLY A 436 -51.50 3.95 75.94
N SER A 437 -50.74 4.99 76.28
CA SER A 437 -50.10 5.13 77.59
C SER A 437 -51.10 5.45 78.71
N ILE A 438 -52.11 6.29 78.43
CA ILE A 438 -53.20 6.61 79.38
C ILE A 438 -54.05 5.36 79.67
N LEU A 439 -54.39 4.56 78.65
CA LEU A 439 -55.15 3.31 78.81
C LEU A 439 -54.37 2.23 79.58
N ALA A 440 -53.06 2.11 79.35
CA ALA A 440 -52.20 1.18 80.10
C ALA A 440 -52.07 1.57 81.59
N LEU A 441 -52.00 2.87 81.91
CA LEU A 441 -51.95 3.38 83.28
C LEU A 441 -53.29 3.22 84.02
N LEU A 442 -54.42 3.51 83.35
CA LEU A 442 -55.77 3.34 83.92
C LEU A 442 -56.09 1.87 84.21
N GLY A 443 -55.62 0.94 83.37
CA GLY A 443 -55.78 -0.50 83.58
C GLY A 443 -55.19 -1.00 84.89
N PHE A 444 -54.16 -0.33 85.44
CA PHE A 444 -53.47 -0.80 86.65
C PHE A 444 -54.31 -0.64 87.93
N PHE A 445 -55.28 0.29 87.94
CA PHE A 445 -56.16 0.63 89.07
C PHE A 445 -57.52 -0.07 89.05
N LEU A 446 -57.83 -0.88 88.03
CA LEU A 446 -59.08 -1.64 87.91
C LEU A 446 -58.94 -3.09 88.45
N PRO A 447 -59.99 -3.68 89.04
CA PRO A 447 -59.97 -5.06 89.51
C PRO A 447 -59.97 -6.09 88.36
N SER A 448 -59.39 -7.27 88.60
CA SER A 448 -59.35 -8.38 87.63
C SER A 448 -60.77 -8.93 87.36
N PRO A 449 -61.14 -9.24 86.09
CA PRO A 449 -60.26 -9.47 84.93
C PRO A 449 -60.05 -8.26 83.98
N LEU A 450 -60.73 -7.13 84.20
CA LEU A 450 -60.71 -5.97 83.28
C LEU A 450 -59.32 -5.31 83.14
N LYS A 451 -58.49 -5.41 84.19
CA LYS A 451 -57.09 -4.94 84.22
C LYS A 451 -56.26 -5.45 83.03
N TRP A 452 -56.33 -6.74 82.74
CA TRP A 452 -55.49 -7.35 81.71
C TRP A 452 -55.96 -7.03 80.29
N GLY A 453 -57.27 -6.85 80.09
CA GLY A 453 -57.83 -6.44 78.81
C GLY A 453 -57.38 -5.06 78.36
N LEU A 454 -57.42 -4.07 79.26
CA LEU A 454 -57.02 -2.69 78.93
C LEU A 454 -55.50 -2.52 78.73
N VAL A 455 -54.69 -3.24 79.50
CA VAL A 455 -53.22 -3.24 79.33
C VAL A 455 -52.82 -3.86 77.99
N LEU A 456 -53.45 -4.97 77.58
CA LEU A 456 -53.19 -5.60 76.28
C LEU A 456 -53.57 -4.70 75.10
N VAL A 457 -54.70 -4.00 75.19
CA VAL A 457 -55.14 -3.06 74.14
C VAL A 457 -54.18 -1.86 74.05
N GLY A 458 -53.74 -1.31 75.19
CA GLY A 458 -52.76 -0.21 75.23
C GLY A 458 -51.41 -0.60 74.64
N VAL A 459 -50.88 -1.77 74.99
CA VAL A 459 -49.60 -2.29 74.46
C VAL A 459 -49.69 -2.65 72.98
N SER A 460 -50.82 -3.19 72.53
CA SER A 460 -51.03 -3.54 71.12
C SER A 460 -51.12 -2.29 70.21
N LEU A 461 -51.72 -1.19 70.70
CA LEU A 461 -51.74 0.09 69.99
C LEU A 461 -50.34 0.71 69.87
N ILE A 462 -49.52 0.64 70.93
CA ILE A 462 -48.13 1.11 70.90
C ILE A 462 -47.28 0.23 69.96
N ALA A 463 -47.43 -1.09 70.02
CA ALA A 463 -46.71 -2.02 69.15
C ALA A 463 -47.06 -1.82 67.66
N LYS A 464 -48.31 -1.52 67.33
CA LYS A 464 -48.76 -1.22 65.96
C LYS A 464 -48.13 0.07 65.41
N GLU A 465 -48.05 1.11 66.23
CA GLU A 465 -47.41 2.39 65.84
C GLU A 465 -45.89 2.18 65.62
N VAL A 466 -45.22 1.45 66.52
CA VAL A 466 -43.79 1.14 66.42
C VAL A 466 -43.47 0.25 65.22
N LEU A 467 -44.32 -0.75 64.91
CA LEU A 467 -44.14 -1.62 63.75
C LEU A 467 -44.40 -0.88 62.42
N SER A 468 -45.31 0.10 62.40
CA SER A 468 -45.54 0.96 61.23
C SER A 468 -44.38 1.91 60.94
N TYR A 469 -43.62 2.31 61.96
CA TYR A 469 -42.40 3.09 61.82
C TYR A 469 -41.21 2.22 61.37
N ALA A 470 -41.13 0.97 61.85
CA ALA A 470 -40.09 0.02 61.48
C ALA A 470 -40.23 -0.57 60.07
N THR A 471 -41.40 -0.44 59.43
CA THR A 471 -41.69 -0.98 58.09
C THR A 471 -41.63 0.06 56.97
N ARG A 472 -41.34 1.33 57.26
CA ARG A 472 -40.89 2.30 56.25
C ARG A 472 -39.38 2.16 56.04
N LYS A 473 -38.97 1.12 55.31
CA LYS A 473 -37.70 1.17 54.58
C LYS A 473 -37.93 1.99 53.32
N GLU A 474 -37.71 3.29 53.43
CA GLU A 474 -37.28 4.06 52.26
C GLU A 474 -35.98 3.41 51.74
N ALA A 475 -35.89 3.19 50.43
CA ALA A 475 -34.59 2.95 49.81
C ALA A 475 -33.65 4.08 50.26
N SER A 476 -32.45 3.74 50.71
CA SER A 476 -31.55 4.74 51.27
C SER A 476 -31.34 5.85 50.24
N SER A 477 -31.59 7.10 50.60
CA SER A 477 -31.33 8.23 49.69
C SER A 477 -29.85 8.34 49.31
N ASP A 478 -28.99 7.67 50.09
CA ASP A 478 -27.55 7.66 49.89
C ASP A 478 -27.13 6.71 48.74
N GLU A 479 -27.79 5.56 48.53
CA GLU A 479 -27.48 4.66 47.39
C GLU A 479 -27.83 5.28 46.03
N VAL A 480 -29.03 5.86 45.89
CA VAL A 480 -29.46 6.51 44.64
C VAL A 480 -28.56 7.72 44.33
N LYS A 481 -28.11 8.43 45.36
CA LYS A 481 -27.21 9.58 45.22
C LYS A 481 -25.80 9.15 44.82
N GLU A 482 -25.27 8.05 45.35
CA GLU A 482 -23.97 7.52 44.93
C GLU A 482 -24.03 6.96 43.50
N GLU A 483 -25.09 6.27 43.09
CA GLU A 483 -25.24 5.76 41.72
C GLU A 483 -25.45 6.88 40.68
N TRP A 484 -26.17 7.95 41.04
CA TRP A 484 -26.28 9.14 40.19
C TRP A 484 -24.93 9.87 40.07
N LYS A 485 -24.20 9.99 41.19
CA LYS A 485 -22.87 10.63 41.23
C LYS A 485 -21.82 9.83 40.44
N THR A 486 -21.87 8.50 40.44
CA THR A 486 -20.97 7.68 39.62
C THR A 486 -21.27 7.85 38.13
N LYS A 487 -22.54 7.86 37.71
CA LYS A 487 -22.92 8.14 36.32
C LYS A 487 -22.54 9.55 35.87
N LEU A 488 -22.71 10.55 36.73
CA LEU A 488 -22.26 11.93 36.46
C LEU A 488 -20.73 11.98 36.28
N SER A 489 -19.98 11.30 37.14
CA SER A 489 -18.52 11.25 37.04
C SER A 489 -18.02 10.52 35.78
N GLN A 490 -18.77 9.52 35.30
CA GLN A 490 -18.49 8.84 34.03
C GLN A 490 -18.75 9.77 32.84
N LEU A 491 -19.83 10.56 32.89
CA LEU A 491 -20.13 11.58 31.88
C LEU A 491 -19.06 12.68 31.87
N ASP A 492 -18.64 13.18 33.04
CA ASP A 492 -17.55 14.15 33.16
C ASP A 492 -16.24 13.63 32.56
N TYR A 493 -15.90 12.37 32.86
CA TYR A 493 -14.72 11.71 32.30
C TYR A 493 -14.78 11.56 30.77
N LEU A 494 -15.93 11.15 30.22
CA LEU A 494 -16.09 11.03 28.77
C LEU A 494 -16.11 12.39 28.08
N ASN A 495 -16.70 13.41 28.70
CA ASN A 495 -16.62 14.79 28.20
C ASN A 495 -15.19 15.32 28.20
N GLU A 496 -14.39 15.01 29.21
CA GLU A 496 -12.96 15.35 29.22
C GLU A 496 -12.21 14.65 28.08
N GLN A 497 -12.44 13.36 27.88
CA GLN A 497 -11.88 12.60 26.76
C GLN A 497 -12.32 13.15 25.40
N PHE A 498 -13.58 13.58 25.28
CA PHE A 498 -14.11 14.18 24.07
C PHE A 498 -13.45 15.52 23.75
N GLN A 499 -13.21 16.37 24.77
CA GLN A 499 -12.45 17.61 24.60
C GLN A 499 -11.00 17.34 24.20
N GLN A 500 -10.36 16.31 24.77
CA GLN A 500 -9.02 15.89 24.36
C GLN A 500 -8.98 15.44 22.88
N ALA A 501 -9.95 14.64 22.44
CA ALA A 501 -10.07 14.21 21.05
C ALA A 501 -10.34 15.40 20.10
N LEU A 502 -11.16 16.36 20.51
CA LEU A 502 -11.43 17.58 19.75
C LEU A 502 -10.17 18.45 19.58
N ASN A 503 -9.36 18.57 20.64
CA ASN A 503 -8.09 19.30 20.56
C ASN A 503 -7.09 18.59 19.64
N GLN A 504 -7.01 17.26 19.70
CA GLN A 504 -6.17 16.46 18.80
C GLN A 504 -6.60 16.60 17.33
N GLU A 505 -7.91 16.60 17.04
CA GLU A 505 -8.44 16.88 15.69
C GLU A 505 -7.99 18.26 15.21
N ARG A 506 -8.16 19.30 16.02
CA ARG A 506 -7.76 20.67 15.68
C ARG A 506 -6.26 20.82 15.46
N GLU A 507 -5.45 20.20 16.31
CA GLU A 507 -3.99 20.21 16.18
C GLU A 507 -3.56 19.54 14.88
N ALA A 508 -4.11 18.36 14.57
CA ALA A 508 -3.81 17.66 13.33
C ALA A 508 -4.28 18.45 12.09
N GLN A 509 -5.45 19.09 12.16
CA GLN A 509 -5.94 19.95 11.08
C GLN A 509 -5.02 21.16 10.85
N LEU A 510 -4.59 21.83 11.92
CA LEU A 510 -3.66 22.95 11.85
C LEU A 510 -2.32 22.51 11.23
N GLN A 511 -1.82 21.33 11.57
CA GLN A 511 -0.58 20.79 11.00
C GLN A 511 -0.69 20.52 9.49
N VAL A 512 -1.83 20.01 9.01
CA VAL A 512 -2.09 19.85 7.57
C VAL A 512 -2.11 21.21 6.88
N GLU A 513 -2.87 22.17 7.40
CA GLU A 513 -2.98 23.52 6.82
C GLU A 513 -1.63 24.26 6.82
N GLN A 514 -0.84 24.15 7.90
CA GLN A 514 0.50 24.74 7.98
C GLN A 514 1.47 24.12 6.98
N LEU A 515 1.43 22.79 6.81
CA LEU A 515 2.27 22.11 5.83
C LEU A 515 1.91 22.56 4.40
N GLU A 516 0.61 22.59 4.07
CA GLU A 516 0.14 23.04 2.75
C GLU A 516 0.50 24.50 2.47
N GLN A 517 0.34 25.39 3.45
CA GLN A 517 0.77 26.79 3.34
C GLN A 517 2.27 26.91 3.15
N SER A 518 3.08 26.18 3.92
CA SER A 518 4.53 26.21 3.78
C SER A 518 4.99 25.77 2.39
N VAL A 519 4.37 24.73 1.83
CA VAL A 519 4.67 24.25 0.47
C VAL A 519 4.25 25.27 -0.59
N ALA A 520 3.10 25.93 -0.41
CA ALA A 520 2.64 26.98 -1.31
C ALA A 520 3.55 28.22 -1.27
N GLU A 521 4.02 28.64 -0.10
CA GLU A 521 4.98 29.73 0.06
C GLU A 521 6.31 29.43 -0.65
N GLN A 522 6.82 28.20 -0.49
CA GLN A 522 8.03 27.76 -1.17
C GLN A 522 7.86 27.73 -2.69
N ALA A 523 6.71 27.22 -3.18
CA ALA A 523 6.39 27.23 -4.60
C ALA A 523 6.32 28.65 -5.17
N GLN A 524 5.81 29.62 -4.40
CA GLN A 524 5.76 31.02 -4.80
C GLN A 524 7.16 31.66 -4.81
N LEU A 525 7.99 31.39 -3.81
CA LEU A 525 9.37 31.91 -3.71
C LEU A 525 10.22 31.46 -4.90
N HIS A 526 10.01 30.23 -5.37
CA HIS A 526 10.72 29.64 -6.51
C HIS A 526 9.96 29.70 -7.84
N GLN A 527 8.88 30.50 -7.90
CA GLN A 527 8.17 30.85 -9.14
C GLN A 527 7.58 29.66 -9.89
N LEU A 528 7.12 28.65 -9.16
CA LEU A 528 6.56 27.41 -9.73
C LEU A 528 5.12 27.57 -10.23
N GLY A 529 4.52 28.76 -10.06
CA GLY A 529 3.19 29.11 -10.58
C GLY A 529 2.11 28.21 -9.99
N LYS A 530 1.43 27.43 -10.85
CA LYS A 530 0.37 26.50 -10.42
C LYS A 530 0.88 25.22 -9.74
N MET A 531 2.18 24.93 -9.76
CA MET A 531 2.75 23.78 -9.02
C MET A 531 2.96 24.14 -7.54
N ASN A 532 1.86 24.25 -6.78
CA ASN A 532 1.89 24.63 -5.36
C ASN A 532 1.46 23.50 -4.41
N GLN A 533 1.25 22.28 -4.92
CA GLN A 533 0.85 21.11 -4.14
C GLN A 533 1.95 20.04 -4.14
N ILE A 534 2.09 19.30 -3.03
CA ILE A 534 3.11 18.24 -2.88
C ILE A 534 3.00 17.20 -4.02
N ASP A 535 1.78 16.76 -4.36
CA ASP A 535 1.55 15.79 -5.45
C ASP A 535 2.01 16.32 -6.82
N THR A 536 1.75 17.60 -7.11
CA THR A 536 2.18 18.22 -8.37
C THR A 536 3.70 18.38 -8.41
N LEU A 537 4.34 18.79 -7.31
CA LEU A 537 5.78 18.95 -7.20
C LEU A 537 6.53 17.62 -7.36
N MET A 538 5.93 16.51 -6.91
CA MET A 538 6.50 15.17 -7.01
C MET A 538 6.39 14.62 -8.44
N ASN A 539 5.22 14.75 -9.06
CA ASN A 539 4.95 14.11 -10.35
C ASN A 539 5.45 14.91 -11.56
N GLN A 540 5.60 16.23 -11.43
CA GLN A 540 5.87 17.13 -12.56
C GLN A 540 7.23 17.82 -12.50
N ARG A 541 8.11 17.41 -11.59
CA ARG A 541 9.45 17.99 -11.41
C ARG A 541 10.28 17.98 -12.69
N GLU A 542 10.17 16.92 -13.50
CA GLU A 542 10.94 16.78 -14.75
C GLU A 542 10.66 17.91 -15.74
N LEU A 543 9.46 18.51 -15.69
CA LEU A 543 9.10 19.63 -16.54
C LEU A 543 9.90 20.90 -16.19
N ILE A 544 10.23 21.11 -14.91
CA ILE A 544 11.06 22.24 -14.47
C ILE A 544 12.47 22.07 -15.03
N THR A 545 13.05 20.87 -14.90
CA THR A 545 14.37 20.57 -15.45
C THR A 545 14.39 20.70 -16.97
N ARG A 546 13.36 20.19 -17.65
CA ARG A 546 13.21 20.30 -19.11
C ARG A 546 13.14 21.76 -19.55
N TYR A 547 12.35 22.58 -18.86
CA TYR A 547 12.22 24.00 -19.17
C TYR A 547 13.55 24.75 -18.98
N LEU A 548 14.26 24.52 -17.88
CA LEU A 548 15.57 25.12 -17.64
C LEU A 548 16.60 24.72 -18.70
N LEU A 549 16.59 23.46 -19.15
CA LEU A 549 17.43 22.99 -20.25
C LEU A 549 17.08 23.69 -21.58
N LEU A 550 15.78 23.88 -21.87
CA LEU A 550 15.33 24.59 -23.07
C LEU A 550 15.76 26.08 -23.05
N VAL A 551 15.69 26.73 -21.88
CA VAL A 551 16.19 28.11 -21.71
C VAL A 551 17.68 28.17 -22.03
N GLN A 552 18.50 27.31 -21.40
CA GLN A 552 19.94 27.30 -21.60
C GLN A 552 20.32 27.01 -23.07
N THR A 553 19.72 25.97 -23.66
CA THR A 553 20.02 25.59 -25.06
C THR A 553 19.61 26.69 -26.04
N ASN A 554 18.51 27.40 -25.82
CA ASN A 554 18.12 28.53 -26.66
C ASN A 554 19.01 29.76 -26.48
N GLU A 555 19.53 30.04 -25.29
CA GLU A 555 20.52 31.08 -25.07
C GLU A 555 21.83 30.79 -25.82
N GLU A 556 22.30 29.54 -25.75
CA GLU A 556 23.49 29.08 -26.49
C GLU A 556 23.28 29.17 -28.01
N LEU A 557 22.14 28.68 -28.52
CA LEU A 557 21.78 28.76 -29.94
C LEU A 557 21.70 30.21 -30.44
N MET A 558 21.10 31.13 -29.66
CA MET A 558 21.05 32.55 -30.02
C MET A 558 22.45 33.17 -30.11
N SER A 559 23.34 32.82 -29.18
CA SER A 559 24.72 33.31 -29.20
C SER A 559 25.46 32.83 -30.46
N GLN A 560 25.34 31.54 -30.79
CA GLN A 560 25.98 30.95 -31.97
C GLN A 560 25.41 31.49 -33.28
N LEU A 561 24.08 31.64 -33.38
CA LEU A 561 23.43 32.24 -34.55
C LEU A 561 23.91 33.68 -34.79
N LYS A 562 24.09 34.47 -33.73
CA LYS A 562 24.61 35.84 -33.83
C LYS A 562 26.05 35.87 -34.33
N GLU A 563 26.90 34.96 -33.85
CA GLU A 563 28.29 34.82 -34.33
C GLU A 563 28.32 34.40 -35.81
N ASN A 564 27.50 33.43 -36.20
CA ASN A 564 27.39 32.99 -37.59
C ASN A 564 26.88 34.12 -38.51
N GLN A 565 25.94 34.93 -38.04
CA GLN A 565 25.47 36.10 -38.77
C GLN A 565 26.60 37.13 -38.99
N GLN A 566 27.47 37.36 -37.99
CA GLN A 566 28.63 38.25 -38.13
C GLN A 566 29.64 37.73 -39.15
N LYS A 567 29.96 36.43 -39.12
CA LYS A 567 30.85 35.79 -40.10
C LYS A 567 30.32 35.93 -41.54
N ARG A 568 29.00 35.75 -41.73
CA ARG A 568 28.34 35.95 -43.03
C ARG A 568 28.45 37.39 -43.53
N GLN A 569 28.20 38.37 -42.66
CA GLN A 569 28.33 39.79 -43.02
C GLN A 569 29.77 40.15 -43.41
N GLY A 570 30.76 39.69 -42.65
CA GLY A 570 32.17 39.92 -42.96
C GLY A 570 32.61 39.31 -44.31
N PHE A 571 32.02 38.18 -44.71
CA PHE A 571 32.26 37.60 -46.05
C PHE A 571 31.58 38.42 -47.15
N GLU A 572 30.34 38.88 -46.94
CA GLU A 572 29.64 39.73 -47.91
C GLU A 572 30.34 41.07 -48.16
N GLU A 573 30.98 41.65 -47.14
CA GLU A 573 31.80 42.86 -47.25
C GLU A 573 33.05 42.65 -48.13
N GLN A 574 33.68 41.47 -48.08
CA GLN A 574 34.86 41.14 -48.91
C GLN A 574 34.51 40.98 -50.40
N VAL A 575 33.27 40.57 -50.71
CA VAL A 575 32.79 40.44 -52.09
C VAL A 575 32.43 41.81 -52.70
N PHE A 576 32.18 42.83 -51.86
CA PHE A 576 31.70 44.15 -52.27
C PHE A 576 32.56 44.85 -53.35
N PRO A 577 33.92 44.89 -53.28
CA PRO A 577 34.75 45.59 -54.28
C PRO A 577 34.62 45.01 -55.70
N LEU A 578 34.44 43.70 -55.80
CA LEU A 578 34.32 42.96 -57.07
C LEU A 578 32.98 43.25 -57.78
N MET A 579 31.96 43.71 -57.04
CA MET A 579 30.64 44.04 -57.58
C MET A 579 30.65 45.27 -58.50
N THR A 580 31.75 46.03 -58.53
CA THR A 580 31.91 47.24 -59.36
C THR A 580 32.23 46.89 -60.82
N HIS A 581 32.98 45.81 -61.04
CA HIS A 581 33.44 45.36 -62.36
C HIS A 581 32.79 44.05 -62.82
N LEU A 582 32.13 43.30 -61.91
CA LEU A 582 31.47 42.02 -62.18
C LEU A 582 29.95 42.09 -61.83
N PRO A 583 29.07 41.42 -62.61
CA PRO A 583 27.61 41.44 -62.43
C PRO A 583 27.14 40.55 -61.26
N LEU A 584 27.43 40.99 -60.03
CA LEU A 584 27.17 40.27 -58.78
C LEU A 584 26.04 40.88 -57.90
N GLN A 585 25.46 42.00 -58.32
CA GLN A 585 24.38 42.70 -57.59
C GLN A 585 23.07 41.90 -57.55
N GLY A 586 22.39 41.93 -56.38
CA GLY A 586 21.05 41.32 -56.18
C GLY A 586 21.02 39.80 -56.06
N LYS A 587 22.16 39.12 -56.20
CA LYS A 587 22.28 37.66 -56.11
C LYS A 587 22.41 37.20 -54.65
N SER A 588 21.94 36.00 -54.36
CA SER A 588 22.20 35.30 -53.09
C SER A 588 23.70 34.99 -52.94
N LEU A 589 24.15 34.75 -51.70
CA LEU A 589 25.56 34.47 -51.43
C LEU A 589 26.09 33.24 -52.20
N SER A 590 25.26 32.21 -52.35
CA SER A 590 25.59 31.00 -53.11
C SER A 590 25.77 31.28 -54.61
N GLU A 591 24.92 32.13 -55.20
CA GLU A 591 25.00 32.51 -56.61
C GLU A 591 26.21 33.41 -56.91
N LYS A 592 26.64 34.24 -55.96
CA LYS A 592 27.84 35.08 -56.09
C LYS A 592 29.11 34.24 -56.17
N LEU A 593 29.22 33.22 -55.31
CA LEU A 593 30.36 32.29 -55.27
C LEU A 593 30.50 31.51 -56.58
N HIS A 594 29.39 31.03 -57.13
CA HIS A 594 29.41 30.26 -58.38
C HIS A 594 29.84 31.11 -59.60
N PHE A 595 29.53 32.41 -59.61
CA PHE A 595 29.91 33.29 -60.72
C PHE A 595 31.42 33.61 -60.75
N LEU A 596 32.05 33.79 -59.59
CA LEU A 596 33.49 34.09 -59.50
C LEU A 596 34.36 32.95 -60.02
N GLU A 597 33.90 31.71 -59.85
CA GLU A 597 34.58 30.49 -60.32
C GLU A 597 34.69 30.48 -61.86
N GLY A 598 33.61 30.78 -62.58
CA GLY A 598 33.61 30.79 -64.05
C GLY A 598 34.44 31.93 -64.66
N PHE A 599 34.55 33.08 -63.99
CA PHE A 599 35.33 34.22 -64.49
C PHE A 599 36.86 33.95 -64.46
N ALA A 600 37.35 33.29 -63.41
CA ALA A 600 38.79 33.00 -63.28
C ALA A 600 39.30 32.04 -64.38
N GLU A 601 38.50 31.04 -64.76
CA GLU A 601 38.88 30.04 -65.77
C GLU A 601 39.02 30.60 -67.20
N GLU A 602 38.33 31.69 -67.53
CA GLU A 602 38.41 32.30 -68.86
C GLU A 602 39.71 33.09 -69.08
N MET A 603 40.21 33.75 -68.03
CA MET A 603 41.34 34.67 -68.14
C MET A 603 42.70 33.97 -68.22
N GLU A 604 42.83 32.79 -67.62
CA GLU A 604 44.04 31.97 -67.75
C GLU A 604 44.32 31.53 -69.20
N LYS A 605 43.27 31.38 -70.02
CA LYS A 605 43.40 30.99 -71.43
C LYS A 605 44.02 32.10 -72.29
N VAL A 606 43.84 33.37 -71.91
CA VAL A 606 44.37 34.53 -72.65
C VAL A 606 45.87 34.71 -72.42
N ARG A 607 46.37 34.42 -71.21
CA ARG A 607 47.80 34.47 -70.85
C ARG A 607 48.67 33.63 -71.78
N PHE A 608 48.25 32.39 -72.06
CA PHE A 608 49.01 31.45 -72.87
C PHE A 608 49.20 31.87 -74.34
N ALA A 609 48.37 32.77 -74.87
CA ALA A 609 48.41 33.16 -76.28
C ALA A 609 49.46 34.24 -76.60
N GLN A 610 49.93 35.02 -75.62
CA GLN A 610 50.75 36.22 -75.86
C GLN A 610 52.27 35.98 -75.83
N GLU A 611 52.77 34.87 -75.28
CA GLU A 611 54.21 34.60 -75.15
C GLU A 611 54.92 34.15 -76.45
N TYR A 612 54.21 33.96 -77.56
CA TYR A 612 54.73 33.25 -78.75
C TYR A 612 55.25 34.12 -79.92
N GLN A 613 55.15 35.46 -79.87
CA GLN A 613 55.45 36.32 -81.03
C GLN A 613 56.23 37.60 -80.67
N ALA A 614 57.57 37.63 -80.85
CA ALA A 614 58.32 38.79 -81.38
C ALA A 614 59.83 38.54 -81.40
N ASP A 615 60.36 38.37 -82.62
CA ASP A 615 61.77 38.29 -82.97
C ASP A 615 62.42 39.70 -82.90
N GLY A 616 62.53 40.25 -81.69
CA GLY A 616 63.51 41.29 -81.34
C GLY A 616 64.96 40.78 -81.41
N TYR A 617 65.12 39.49 -81.68
CA TYR A 617 66.34 38.71 -81.83
C TYR A 617 67.42 39.43 -82.62
N LEU A 618 67.05 40.02 -83.74
CA LEU A 618 67.98 40.70 -84.62
C LEU A 618 68.27 42.14 -84.24
N LYS A 619 67.58 42.78 -83.25
CA LYS A 619 67.86 44.11 -82.61
C LYS A 619 68.44 44.07 -81.21
N GLN A 620 68.13 43.01 -80.50
CA GLN A 620 68.76 42.68 -79.24
C GLN A 620 70.18 42.17 -79.50
N GLN A 621 70.44 41.28 -80.45
CA GLN A 621 71.76 40.61 -80.53
C GLN A 621 73.00 41.51 -80.57
N LEU A 622 73.02 42.71 -81.19
CA LEU A 622 74.17 43.64 -80.99
C LEU A 622 74.17 44.26 -79.61
N ARG A 623 73.01 44.76 -79.16
CA ARG A 623 72.92 45.46 -77.90
C ARG A 623 73.24 44.44 -76.84
N GLU A 624 72.55 43.31 -76.79
CA GLU A 624 73.01 42.09 -76.13
C GLU A 624 74.48 41.78 -76.36
N LEU A 625 75.13 41.87 -77.52
CA LEU A 625 76.58 41.57 -77.54
C LEU A 625 77.46 42.62 -76.85
N LYS A 626 77.08 43.91 -76.90
CA LYS A 626 77.78 45.00 -76.18
C LYS A 626 77.42 45.05 -74.70
N THR A 627 76.13 44.96 -74.39
CA THR A 627 75.58 44.76 -73.06
C THR A 627 76.09 43.42 -72.54
N LYS A 628 75.81 42.21 -73.04
CA LYS A 628 76.44 40.92 -72.62
C LYS A 628 77.95 40.96 -72.43
N GLN A 629 78.74 41.82 -73.09
CA GLN A 629 80.15 42.02 -72.75
C GLN A 629 80.35 42.94 -71.53
N GLN A 630 79.63 44.06 -71.49
CA GLN A 630 79.62 45.00 -70.37
C GLN A 630 78.80 44.48 -69.18
N GLU A 631 77.55 44.02 -69.34
CA GLU A 631 76.87 43.01 -68.54
C GLU A 631 77.76 41.82 -68.24
N ALA A 632 78.51 41.12 -69.09
CA ALA A 632 79.38 40.03 -68.57
C ALA A 632 80.27 40.53 -67.44
N LEU A 633 80.90 41.69 -67.62
CA LEU A 633 81.66 42.40 -66.61
C LEU A 633 80.81 42.94 -65.44
N THR A 634 79.63 43.51 -65.67
CA THR A 634 78.71 44.20 -64.73
C THR A 634 77.74 43.23 -64.03
N ARG A 635 77.57 42.03 -64.59
CA ARG A 635 76.79 40.86 -64.15
C ARG A 635 77.65 40.07 -63.19
N ILE A 636 78.91 39.86 -63.55
CA ILE A 636 79.86 39.40 -62.57
C ILE A 636 80.38 40.53 -61.68
N GLN A 637 80.24 41.83 -61.96
CA GLN A 637 80.74 42.92 -61.07
C GLN A 637 80.18 42.86 -59.65
N PRO A 638 78.86 42.68 -59.42
CA PRO A 638 78.34 42.44 -58.09
C PRO A 638 78.82 41.09 -57.56
N LEU A 639 79.03 40.06 -58.39
CA LEU A 639 79.62 38.79 -57.94
C LEU A 639 81.10 38.94 -57.55
N LEU A 640 81.89 39.72 -58.29
CA LEU A 640 83.28 40.06 -58.03
C LEU A 640 83.35 40.89 -56.75
N ILE A 641 82.43 41.84 -56.52
CA ILE A 641 82.38 42.60 -55.27
C ILE A 641 81.89 41.73 -54.10
N ARG A 642 80.85 40.91 -54.30
CA ARG A 642 80.25 40.00 -53.32
C ARG A 642 81.21 38.90 -52.86
N TYR A 643 81.98 38.34 -53.80
CA TYR A 643 83.01 37.34 -53.56
C TYR A 643 84.41 37.95 -53.35
N ARG A 644 84.52 39.30 -53.38
CA ARG A 644 85.71 40.14 -53.14
C ARG A 644 86.91 39.85 -54.08
N ILE A 645 86.63 39.67 -55.37
CA ILE A 645 87.56 39.49 -56.48
C ILE A 645 87.85 40.86 -57.13
N LEU A 646 89.12 41.27 -57.21
CA LEU A 646 89.53 42.63 -57.61
C LEU A 646 89.61 42.83 -59.14
N SER A 647 89.78 41.75 -59.90
CA SER A 647 89.87 41.77 -61.36
C SER A 647 89.26 40.49 -61.95
N ILE A 648 88.69 40.58 -63.16
CA ILE A 648 88.15 39.42 -63.88
C ILE A 648 89.20 38.34 -64.18
N ALA A 649 90.50 38.65 -64.03
CA ALA A 649 91.61 37.70 -64.14
C ALA A 649 91.85 36.85 -62.87
N ASP A 650 91.37 37.27 -61.69
CA ASP A 650 91.61 36.59 -60.39
C ASP A 650 90.53 35.55 -60.02
N VAL A 651 89.52 35.42 -60.89
CA VAL A 651 88.34 34.56 -60.72
C VAL A 651 88.66 33.09 -60.34
N PRO A 652 89.64 32.39 -60.96
CA PRO A 652 89.84 30.96 -60.71
C PRO A 652 90.29 30.62 -59.27
N MET A 653 91.12 31.45 -58.63
CA MET A 653 91.68 31.16 -57.30
C MET A 653 90.64 31.34 -56.17
N ARG A 654 89.74 32.32 -56.31
CA ARG A 654 88.73 32.64 -55.29
C ARG A 654 87.57 31.64 -55.29
N ILE A 655 87.21 31.13 -56.47
CA ILE A 655 86.23 30.06 -56.63
C ILE A 655 86.63 28.79 -55.85
N GLN A 656 87.91 28.41 -55.88
CA GLN A 656 88.40 27.20 -55.20
C GLN A 656 88.30 27.29 -53.66
N GLN A 657 88.49 28.47 -53.09
CA GLN A 657 88.35 28.70 -51.63
C GLN A 657 86.89 28.68 -51.18
N LEU A 658 86.00 29.25 -51.98
CA LEU A 658 84.58 29.34 -51.63
C LEU A 658 83.85 28.00 -51.82
N THR A 659 84.23 27.20 -52.82
CA THR A 659 83.70 25.83 -53.01
C THR A 659 84.02 24.90 -51.85
N THR A 660 85.21 25.00 -51.25
CA THR A 660 85.57 24.22 -50.05
C THR A 660 84.78 24.65 -48.82
N GLN A 661 84.51 25.95 -48.66
CA GLN A 661 83.67 26.47 -47.57
C GLN A 661 82.20 26.06 -47.73
N GLN A 662 81.66 26.11 -48.94
CA GLN A 662 80.28 25.66 -49.21
C GLN A 662 80.08 24.17 -49.00
N ALA A 663 81.06 23.33 -49.35
CA ALA A 663 80.97 21.91 -49.07
C ALA A 663 80.82 21.63 -47.57
N GLN A 664 81.48 22.43 -46.73
CA GLN A 664 81.35 22.36 -45.26
C GLN A 664 80.00 22.90 -44.78
N VAL A 665 79.50 24.01 -45.33
CA VAL A 665 78.18 24.58 -45.00
C VAL A 665 77.03 23.66 -45.47
N GLY A 666 77.12 23.10 -46.67
CA GLY A 666 76.14 22.16 -47.22
C GLY A 666 76.07 20.87 -46.41
N ARG A 667 77.23 20.33 -46.00
CA ARG A 667 77.30 19.20 -45.06
C ARG A 667 76.68 19.56 -43.70
N GLY A 668 76.93 20.77 -43.20
CA GLY A 668 76.31 21.27 -41.97
C GLY A 668 74.79 21.43 -42.06
N GLN A 669 74.25 21.87 -43.20
CA GLN A 669 72.80 21.99 -43.45
C GLN A 669 72.11 20.64 -43.65
N GLU A 670 72.75 19.70 -44.33
CA GLU A 670 72.29 18.31 -44.45
C GLU A 670 72.23 17.64 -43.07
N LEU A 671 73.28 17.79 -42.27
CA LEU A 671 73.30 17.28 -40.90
C LEU A 671 72.26 17.99 -40.01
N ALA A 672 72.05 19.30 -40.16
CA ALA A 672 71.02 20.04 -39.43
C ALA A 672 69.58 19.62 -39.82
N THR A 673 69.31 19.32 -41.09
CA THR A 673 67.99 18.81 -41.52
C THR A 673 67.77 17.35 -41.11
N GLN A 674 68.82 16.53 -41.08
CA GLN A 674 68.74 15.13 -40.65
C GLN A 674 68.68 14.97 -39.12
N LEU A 675 69.34 15.85 -38.36
CA LEU A 675 69.55 15.71 -36.91
C LEU A 675 68.84 16.78 -36.06
N GLY A 676 68.36 17.87 -36.66
CA GLY A 676 67.80 19.02 -35.92
C GLY A 676 66.56 18.70 -35.09
N ASN A 677 65.75 17.73 -35.50
CA ASN A 677 64.61 17.26 -34.73
C ASN A 677 64.98 16.18 -33.69
N LEU A 678 66.11 15.49 -33.90
CA LEU A 678 66.61 14.44 -33.00
C LEU A 678 67.35 15.00 -31.80
N PHE A 679 67.99 16.18 -31.92
CA PHE A 679 68.76 16.83 -30.87
C PHE A 679 68.32 18.28 -30.62
N PRO A 680 67.19 18.49 -29.90
CA PRO A 680 66.67 19.83 -29.62
C PRO A 680 67.52 20.62 -28.62
N GLU A 681 68.31 19.94 -27.78
CA GLU A 681 69.22 20.55 -26.80
C GLU A 681 70.63 19.96 -26.95
N ALA A 682 71.64 20.75 -26.58
CA ALA A 682 73.03 20.29 -26.65
C ALA A 682 73.30 19.19 -25.61
N VAL A 683 73.58 17.97 -26.08
CA VAL A 683 73.84 16.79 -25.24
C VAL A 683 75.22 16.21 -25.47
N THR A 684 75.76 15.57 -24.44
CA THR A 684 77.02 14.82 -24.49
C THR A 684 76.78 13.31 -24.47
N GLU A 685 77.74 12.53 -24.96
CA GLU A 685 77.63 11.07 -25.00
C GLU A 685 77.43 10.46 -23.60
N ALA A 686 78.10 11.03 -22.59
CA ALA A 686 77.97 10.62 -21.20
C ALA A 686 76.55 10.87 -20.67
N THR A 687 75.97 12.04 -20.95
CA THR A 687 74.60 12.37 -20.54
C THR A 687 73.55 11.48 -21.21
N LEU A 688 73.76 11.08 -22.47
CA LEU A 688 72.84 10.15 -23.16
C LEU A 688 72.93 8.72 -22.61
N LYS A 689 74.14 8.26 -22.23
CA LYS A 689 74.33 6.96 -21.58
C LYS A 689 73.67 6.92 -20.21
N ASP A 690 73.87 7.94 -19.39
CA ASP A 690 73.26 8.04 -18.05
C ASP A 690 71.73 8.10 -18.13
N ARG A 691 71.18 8.89 -19.07
CA ARG A 691 69.73 8.96 -19.31
C ARG A 691 69.16 7.62 -19.77
N SER A 692 69.85 6.90 -20.66
CA SER A 692 69.41 5.55 -21.09
C SER A 692 69.40 4.53 -19.94
N LEU A 693 70.37 4.60 -19.02
CA LEU A 693 70.44 3.72 -17.87
C LEU A 693 69.30 4.01 -16.87
N GLN A 694 69.02 5.30 -16.62
CA GLN A 694 67.93 5.72 -15.74
C GLN A 694 66.56 5.29 -16.30
N LEU A 695 66.30 5.54 -17.59
CA LEU A 695 65.06 5.12 -18.24
C LEU A 695 64.90 3.60 -18.26
N ALA A 696 65.98 2.83 -18.47
CA ALA A 696 65.92 1.37 -18.42
C ALA A 696 65.61 0.83 -17.00
N GLN A 697 66.15 1.46 -15.95
CA GLN A 697 65.81 1.13 -14.56
C GLN A 697 64.36 1.48 -14.23
N GLN A 698 63.88 2.62 -14.71
CA GLN A 698 62.50 3.06 -14.54
C GLN A 698 61.53 2.11 -15.25
N GLN A 699 61.82 1.71 -16.49
CA GLN A 699 61.03 0.73 -17.24
C GLN A 699 60.91 -0.59 -16.46
N ALA A 700 62.02 -1.13 -15.95
CA ALA A 700 62.01 -2.39 -15.20
C ALA A 700 61.19 -2.30 -13.89
N LEU A 701 61.17 -1.13 -13.24
CA LEU A 701 60.35 -0.89 -12.05
C LEU A 701 58.87 -0.81 -12.41
N GLU A 702 58.52 -0.07 -13.47
CA GLU A 702 57.15 0.08 -13.98
C GLU A 702 56.59 -1.27 -14.45
N GLU A 703 57.37 -2.10 -15.15
CA GLU A 703 57.00 -3.47 -15.53
C GLU A 703 56.69 -4.36 -14.31
N SER A 704 57.55 -4.33 -13.29
CA SER A 704 57.33 -5.12 -12.07
C SER A 704 56.10 -4.67 -11.28
N GLN A 705 55.81 -3.37 -11.25
CA GLN A 705 54.60 -2.84 -10.62
C GLN A 705 53.35 -3.21 -11.41
N LEU A 706 53.43 -3.20 -12.74
CA LEU A 706 52.32 -3.56 -13.61
C LEU A 706 51.93 -5.03 -13.45
N ASP A 707 52.90 -5.93 -13.37
CA ASP A 707 52.65 -7.35 -13.12
C ASP A 707 51.90 -7.58 -11.81
N LYS A 708 52.31 -6.92 -10.72
CA LYS A 708 51.65 -7.02 -9.41
C LYS A 708 50.22 -6.50 -9.43
N ILE A 709 49.99 -5.34 -10.04
CA ILE A 709 48.65 -4.76 -10.16
C ILE A 709 47.77 -5.65 -11.03
N GLN A 710 48.33 -6.26 -12.08
CA GLN A 710 47.60 -7.15 -12.96
C GLN A 710 47.21 -8.45 -12.25
N GLU A 711 48.09 -9.05 -11.44
CA GLU A 711 47.74 -10.19 -10.58
C GLU A 711 46.62 -9.84 -9.59
N GLN A 712 46.70 -8.69 -8.92
CA GLN A 712 45.67 -8.21 -8.00
C GLN A 712 44.33 -8.02 -8.71
N TYR A 713 44.32 -7.39 -9.88
CA TYR A 713 43.12 -7.19 -10.68
C TYR A 713 42.46 -8.52 -11.06
N GLN A 714 43.23 -9.52 -11.51
CA GLN A 714 42.70 -10.84 -11.85
C GLN A 714 42.09 -11.56 -10.64
N ALA A 715 42.72 -11.44 -9.46
CA ALA A 715 42.17 -12.00 -8.22
C ALA A 715 40.82 -11.36 -7.86
N LEU A 716 40.70 -10.03 -7.96
CA LEU A 716 39.46 -9.31 -7.68
C LEU A 716 38.34 -9.65 -8.68
N ILE A 717 38.66 -9.80 -9.97
CA ILE A 717 37.69 -10.23 -10.99
C ILE A 717 37.17 -11.64 -10.72
N TYR A 718 38.04 -12.55 -10.28
CA TYR A 718 37.64 -13.91 -9.90
C TYR A 718 36.71 -13.90 -8.67
N GLU A 719 37.02 -13.10 -7.66
CA GLU A 719 36.17 -12.92 -6.47
C GLU A 719 34.79 -12.36 -6.84
N LYS A 720 34.75 -11.37 -7.76
CA LYS A 720 33.50 -10.80 -8.29
C LYS A 720 32.64 -11.86 -8.99
N GLN A 721 33.25 -12.76 -9.77
CA GLN A 721 32.51 -13.82 -10.46
C GLN A 721 31.88 -14.82 -9.49
N GLN A 722 32.53 -15.14 -8.37
CA GLN A 722 31.95 -16.03 -7.36
C GLN A 722 30.74 -15.40 -6.65
N LEU A 723 30.77 -14.09 -6.39
CA LEU A 723 29.66 -13.38 -5.74
C LEU A 723 28.43 -13.21 -6.65
N MET A 724 28.60 -13.20 -7.98
CA MET A 724 27.49 -13.04 -8.93
C MET A 724 26.62 -14.29 -9.14
N THR A 725 27.05 -15.46 -8.69
CA THR A 725 26.37 -16.75 -8.97
C THR A 725 25.07 -16.97 -8.19
N ASP A 726 24.67 -16.04 -7.32
CA ASP A 726 23.95 -16.38 -6.11
C ASP A 726 22.66 -15.54 -5.94
N GLY A 727 21.64 -15.76 -6.78
CA GLY A 727 20.24 -15.30 -6.63
C GLY A 727 19.98 -13.78 -6.59
N THR A 728 18.85 -13.31 -7.14
CA THR A 728 18.55 -11.87 -7.15
C THR A 728 17.84 -11.43 -5.85
N LEU A 729 18.30 -10.32 -5.26
CA LEU A 729 17.71 -9.72 -4.06
C LEU A 729 16.24 -9.29 -4.29
N ASP A 730 15.91 -8.88 -5.50
CA ASP A 730 14.57 -8.48 -5.91
C ASP A 730 13.55 -9.63 -5.79
N GLU A 731 13.94 -10.86 -6.13
CA GLU A 731 13.09 -12.04 -5.96
C GLU A 731 12.76 -12.29 -4.48
N LEU A 732 13.73 -12.07 -3.59
CA LEU A 732 13.52 -12.24 -2.14
C LEU A 732 12.58 -11.16 -1.58
N TYR A 733 12.73 -9.90 -1.99
CA TYR A 733 11.79 -8.84 -1.60
C TYR A 733 10.39 -9.07 -2.15
N GLN A 734 10.26 -9.53 -3.41
CA GLN A 734 8.96 -9.88 -3.97
C GLN A 734 8.29 -11.01 -3.16
N ARG A 735 9.05 -12.06 -2.83
CA ARG A 735 8.58 -13.16 -1.99
C ARG A 735 8.19 -12.68 -0.58
N GLN A 736 8.92 -11.72 -0.02
CA GLN A 736 8.61 -11.11 1.27
C GLN A 736 7.30 -10.34 1.24
N ALA A 737 7.06 -9.57 0.18
CA ALA A 737 5.82 -8.82 0.00
C ALA A 737 4.60 -9.75 -0.11
N ILE A 738 4.70 -10.81 -0.92
CA ILE A 738 3.65 -11.83 -1.06
C ILE A 738 3.36 -12.48 0.30
N LEU A 739 4.41 -12.93 1.00
CA LEU A 739 4.26 -13.62 2.28
C LEU A 739 3.64 -12.72 3.36
N LYS A 740 4.01 -11.43 3.38
CA LYS A 740 3.43 -10.43 4.28
C LYS A 740 1.94 -10.19 3.99
N ALA A 741 1.53 -10.19 2.72
CA ALA A 741 0.13 -10.07 2.33
C ALA A 741 -0.69 -11.29 2.81
N GLU A 742 -0.18 -12.50 2.61
CA GLU A 742 -0.81 -13.74 3.09
C GLU A 742 -0.96 -13.76 4.62
N ILE A 743 0.09 -13.35 5.35
CA ILE A 743 0.06 -13.23 6.81
C ILE A 743 -1.03 -12.25 7.26
N LYS A 744 -1.14 -11.09 6.60
CA LYS A 744 -2.14 -10.07 6.91
C LYS A 744 -3.56 -10.61 6.72
N GLU A 745 -3.81 -11.29 5.59
CA GLU A 745 -5.13 -11.88 5.31
C GLU A 745 -5.51 -12.94 6.35
N LEU A 746 -4.58 -13.83 6.70
CA LEU A 746 -4.81 -14.85 7.71
C LEU A 746 -5.04 -14.25 9.10
N ALA A 747 -4.30 -13.21 9.48
CA ALA A 747 -4.48 -12.49 10.74
C ALA A 747 -5.85 -11.80 10.82
N GLN A 748 -6.32 -11.19 9.73
CA GLN A 748 -7.66 -10.60 9.64
C GLN A 748 -8.76 -11.65 9.79
N ARG A 749 -8.65 -12.79 9.10
CA ARG A 749 -9.63 -13.88 9.24
C ARG A 749 -9.65 -14.47 10.65
N TRP A 750 -8.47 -14.68 11.25
CA TRP A 750 -8.35 -15.17 12.62
C TRP A 750 -9.00 -14.21 13.63
N SER A 751 -8.68 -12.92 13.54
CA SER A 751 -9.25 -11.90 14.45
C SER A 751 -10.76 -11.76 14.28
N GLY A 752 -11.27 -11.83 13.05
CA GLY A 752 -12.71 -11.86 12.78
C GLY A 752 -13.43 -13.02 13.47
N TYR A 753 -12.87 -14.23 13.39
CA TYR A 753 -13.45 -15.39 14.09
C TYR A 753 -13.33 -15.30 15.62
N GLN A 754 -12.21 -14.80 16.15
CA GLN A 754 -12.04 -14.57 17.59
C GLN A 754 -13.06 -13.58 18.13
N LEU A 755 -13.21 -12.43 17.44
CA LEU A 755 -14.15 -11.38 17.84
C LEU A 755 -15.60 -11.87 17.78
N ALA A 756 -15.99 -12.56 16.69
CA ALA A 756 -17.33 -13.14 16.59
C ALA A 756 -17.62 -14.19 17.67
N GLY A 757 -16.63 -15.03 18.00
CA GLY A 757 -16.72 -15.99 19.10
C GLY A 757 -16.89 -15.31 20.46
N GLN A 758 -16.15 -14.23 20.71
CA GLN A 758 -16.21 -13.47 21.96
C GLN A 758 -17.54 -12.73 22.11
N LEU A 759 -18.01 -12.03 21.07
CA LEU A 759 -19.30 -11.32 21.12
C LEU A 759 -20.48 -12.26 21.39
N LEU A 760 -20.48 -13.46 20.79
CA LEU A 760 -21.48 -14.47 21.10
C LEU A 760 -21.39 -14.98 22.53
N MET A 761 -20.19 -15.05 23.09
CA MET A 761 -19.99 -15.40 24.50
C MET A 761 -20.55 -14.31 25.41
N ASP A 762 -20.24 -13.05 25.15
CA ASP A 762 -20.71 -11.91 25.93
C ASP A 762 -22.24 -11.83 25.90
N LEU A 763 -22.85 -11.99 24.72
CA LEU A 763 -24.31 -12.04 24.57
C LEU A 763 -24.94 -13.21 25.34
N LEU A 764 -24.32 -14.39 25.32
CA LEU A 764 -24.79 -15.54 26.10
C LEU A 764 -24.70 -15.27 27.60
N THR A 765 -23.64 -14.60 28.05
CA THR A 765 -23.46 -14.19 29.45
C THR A 765 -24.54 -13.20 29.85
N GLU A 766 -24.76 -12.14 29.08
CA GLU A 766 -25.78 -11.12 29.36
C GLU A 766 -27.20 -11.70 29.40
N LEU A 767 -27.57 -12.53 28.41
CA LEU A 767 -28.87 -13.22 28.39
C LEU A 767 -29.03 -14.16 29.58
N SER A 768 -27.94 -14.81 30.02
CA SER A 768 -27.97 -15.65 31.20
C SER A 768 -28.14 -14.83 32.48
N GLU A 769 -27.48 -13.68 32.63
CA GLU A 769 -27.57 -12.83 33.81
C GLU A 769 -28.98 -12.26 34.02
N GLN A 770 -29.69 -11.93 32.93
CA GLN A 770 -31.05 -11.39 33.00
C GLN A 770 -32.13 -12.45 33.30
N GLN A 771 -32.04 -13.67 32.73
CA GLN A 771 -33.11 -14.67 32.82
C GLN A 771 -32.88 -15.75 33.90
N LEU A 772 -31.62 -16.02 34.26
CA LEU A 772 -31.27 -17.08 35.20
C LEU A 772 -31.83 -16.86 36.61
N PRO A 773 -31.80 -15.65 37.21
CA PRO A 773 -32.34 -15.45 38.57
C PRO A 773 -33.83 -15.79 38.67
N SER A 774 -34.65 -15.33 37.71
CA SER A 774 -36.08 -15.62 37.69
C SER A 774 -36.36 -17.10 37.41
N LEU A 775 -35.59 -17.73 36.51
CA LEU A 775 -35.68 -19.17 36.25
C LEU A 775 -35.36 -19.98 37.51
N LEU A 776 -34.26 -19.66 38.20
CA LEU A 776 -33.88 -20.35 39.43
C LEU A 776 -34.89 -20.13 40.55
N GLN A 777 -35.54 -18.97 40.63
CA GLN A 777 -36.60 -18.71 41.59
C GLN A 777 -37.82 -19.62 41.36
N TYR A 778 -38.32 -19.70 40.13
CA TYR A 778 -39.42 -20.62 39.80
C TYR A 778 -39.00 -22.08 39.97
N ALA A 779 -37.80 -22.46 39.52
CA ALA A 779 -37.29 -23.82 39.63
C ALA A 779 -37.16 -24.24 41.10
N SER A 780 -36.66 -23.34 41.96
CA SER A 780 -36.62 -23.54 43.41
C SER A 780 -38.01 -23.80 43.98
N SER A 781 -39.01 -23.00 43.60
CA SER A 781 -40.39 -23.16 44.09
C SER A 781 -41.02 -24.49 43.67
N TYR A 782 -40.82 -24.90 42.42
CA TYR A 782 -41.34 -26.17 41.89
C TYR A 782 -40.56 -27.37 42.43
N PHE A 783 -39.26 -27.24 42.61
CA PHE A 783 -38.44 -28.30 43.19
C PHE A 783 -38.75 -28.52 44.67
N ALA A 784 -38.97 -27.45 45.42
CA ALA A 784 -39.46 -27.53 46.80
C ALA A 784 -40.81 -28.22 46.88
N LEU A 785 -41.73 -27.94 45.94
CA LEU A 785 -43.01 -28.66 45.86
C LEU A 785 -42.79 -30.15 45.56
N LEU A 786 -42.08 -30.47 44.48
CA LEU A 786 -41.85 -31.86 44.05
C LEU A 786 -41.15 -32.71 45.12
N THR A 787 -40.26 -32.11 45.90
CA THR A 787 -39.48 -32.79 46.93
C THR A 787 -40.11 -32.70 48.32
N ASN A 788 -41.36 -32.21 48.42
CA ASN A 788 -42.09 -32.03 49.67
C ASN A 788 -41.27 -31.23 50.72
N GLN A 789 -40.72 -30.10 50.29
CA GLN A 789 -39.91 -29.15 51.07
C GLN A 789 -38.56 -29.68 51.56
N ARG A 790 -38.10 -30.85 51.08
CA ARG A 790 -36.75 -31.37 51.39
C ARG A 790 -35.65 -30.46 50.85
N TYR A 791 -35.79 -29.99 49.62
CA TYR A 791 -34.89 -29.00 49.01
C TYR A 791 -35.63 -27.68 48.85
N GLN A 792 -35.08 -26.58 49.36
CA GLN A 792 -35.73 -25.27 49.34
C GLN A 792 -35.38 -24.43 48.11
N SER A 793 -34.14 -24.54 47.63
CA SER A 793 -33.68 -23.75 46.50
C SER A 793 -32.73 -24.51 45.59
N ILE A 794 -32.70 -24.09 44.34
CA ILE A 794 -31.66 -24.44 43.36
C ILE A 794 -30.80 -23.19 43.20
N GLN A 795 -29.50 -23.34 43.41
CA GLN A 795 -28.51 -22.26 43.32
C GLN A 795 -27.40 -22.64 42.35
N VAL A 796 -26.54 -21.66 42.03
CA VAL A 796 -25.32 -21.89 41.26
C VAL A 796 -24.13 -21.69 42.18
N ALA A 797 -23.34 -22.75 42.40
CA ALA A 797 -22.11 -22.72 43.18
C ALA A 797 -20.95 -23.20 42.29
N GLU A 798 -19.83 -22.48 42.27
CA GLU A 798 -18.68 -22.75 41.39
C GLU A 798 -19.05 -22.91 39.91
N GLY A 799 -20.10 -22.19 39.49
CA GLY A 799 -20.64 -22.31 38.14
C GLY A 799 -21.26 -23.68 37.87
N GLN A 800 -21.86 -24.37 38.86
CA GLN A 800 -22.66 -25.59 38.70
C GLN A 800 -24.00 -25.48 39.45
N LEU A 801 -25.04 -26.16 38.97
CA LEU A 801 -26.34 -26.20 39.67
C LEU A 801 -26.28 -27.11 40.90
N VAL A 802 -26.62 -26.54 42.05
CA VAL A 802 -26.67 -27.24 43.34
C VAL A 802 -28.07 -27.16 43.95
N ALA A 803 -28.51 -28.27 44.53
CA ALA A 803 -29.75 -28.35 45.29
C ALA A 803 -29.46 -28.04 46.76
N VAL A 804 -30.19 -27.09 47.34
CA VAL A 804 -29.98 -26.63 48.72
C VAL A 804 -31.13 -27.09 49.61
N THR A 805 -30.81 -27.76 50.72
CA THR A 805 -31.79 -28.23 51.71
C THR A 805 -32.25 -27.11 52.65
N LYS A 806 -33.25 -27.40 53.49
CA LYS A 806 -33.71 -26.47 54.54
C LYS A 806 -32.60 -26.15 55.54
N GLU A 807 -31.70 -27.09 55.77
CA GLU A 807 -30.55 -26.99 56.65
C GLU A 807 -29.35 -26.27 56.01
N GLN A 808 -29.51 -25.69 54.81
CA GLN A 808 -28.45 -25.02 54.02
C GLN A 808 -27.33 -25.95 53.54
N GLU A 809 -27.59 -27.27 53.45
CA GLU A 809 -26.65 -28.22 52.84
C GLU A 809 -26.77 -28.16 51.31
N MET A 810 -25.63 -28.14 50.62
CA MET A 810 -25.55 -28.09 49.16
C MET A 810 -25.24 -29.49 48.60
N PHE A 811 -26.07 -29.94 47.67
CA PHE A 811 -25.90 -31.21 46.95
C PHE A 811 -25.69 -30.94 45.47
N TYR A 812 -24.59 -31.45 44.94
CA TYR A 812 -24.31 -31.43 43.50
C TYR A 812 -25.19 -32.43 42.76
N LEU A 813 -25.35 -32.21 41.46
CA LEU A 813 -26.27 -33.02 40.66
C LEU A 813 -25.90 -34.51 40.71
N HIS A 814 -24.61 -34.86 40.69
CA HIS A 814 -24.14 -36.25 40.76
C HIS A 814 -24.45 -36.94 42.09
N GLU A 815 -24.63 -36.20 43.18
CA GLU A 815 -24.95 -36.71 44.52
C GLU A 815 -26.46 -37.00 44.70
N LEU A 816 -27.29 -36.47 43.82
CA LEU A 816 -28.74 -36.70 43.84
C LEU A 816 -29.11 -38.08 43.29
N SER A 817 -30.09 -38.74 43.92
CA SER A 817 -30.68 -39.97 43.37
C SER A 817 -31.35 -39.71 42.01
N THR A 818 -31.41 -40.72 41.14
CA THR A 818 -32.01 -40.61 39.79
C THR A 818 -33.40 -39.99 39.80
N GLY A 819 -34.28 -40.41 40.70
CA GLY A 819 -35.62 -39.81 40.80
C GLY A 819 -35.63 -38.37 41.33
N THR A 820 -34.62 -37.94 42.12
CA THR A 820 -34.48 -36.53 42.53
C THR A 820 -33.92 -35.68 41.39
N LYS A 821 -32.99 -36.23 40.58
CA LYS A 821 -32.52 -35.59 39.35
C LYS A 821 -33.69 -35.34 38.38
N ASP A 822 -34.58 -36.32 38.21
CA ASP A 822 -35.77 -36.16 37.38
C ASP A 822 -36.71 -35.08 37.92
N GLN A 823 -36.85 -34.94 39.24
CA GLN A 823 -37.62 -33.86 39.88
C GLN A 823 -36.98 -32.48 39.67
N LEU A 824 -35.65 -32.38 39.74
CA LEU A 824 -34.93 -31.14 39.46
C LEU A 824 -35.10 -30.75 37.98
N MET A 825 -34.94 -31.70 37.06
CA MET A 825 -35.15 -31.49 35.63
C MET A 825 -36.60 -31.06 35.34
N MET A 826 -37.58 -31.70 35.98
CA MET A 826 -38.99 -31.32 35.87
C MET A 826 -39.22 -29.89 36.38
N ALA A 827 -38.68 -29.54 37.55
CA ALA A 827 -38.79 -28.21 38.12
C ALA A 827 -38.18 -27.11 37.22
N VAL A 828 -36.98 -27.34 36.68
CA VAL A 828 -36.31 -26.39 35.77
C VAL A 828 -37.11 -26.20 34.47
N ARG A 829 -37.65 -27.28 33.88
CA ARG A 829 -38.47 -27.18 32.66
C ARG A 829 -39.78 -26.42 32.90
N PHE A 830 -40.49 -26.72 33.98
CA PHE A 830 -41.70 -25.98 34.35
C PHE A 830 -41.39 -24.53 34.73
N ALA A 831 -40.23 -24.27 35.33
CA ALA A 831 -39.76 -22.91 35.62
C ALA A 831 -39.52 -22.11 34.34
N PHE A 832 -38.87 -22.70 33.35
CA PHE A 832 -38.71 -22.07 32.04
C PHE A 832 -40.06 -21.70 31.40
N LEU A 833 -41.01 -22.64 31.41
CA LEU A 833 -42.37 -22.39 30.91
C LEU A 833 -43.09 -21.31 31.73
N ALA A 834 -42.83 -21.21 33.03
CA ALA A 834 -43.37 -20.16 33.89
C ALA A 834 -42.76 -18.77 33.63
N VAL A 835 -41.45 -18.69 33.35
CA VAL A 835 -40.75 -17.44 32.99
C VAL A 835 -41.29 -16.87 31.69
N GLN A 836 -41.74 -17.71 30.74
CA GLN A 836 -42.41 -17.26 29.51
C GLN A 836 -43.81 -16.66 29.72
N GLY A 837 -44.40 -16.81 30.92
CA GLY A 837 -45.61 -16.11 31.34
C GLY A 837 -46.83 -16.33 30.43
N GLU A 838 -47.57 -15.26 30.13
CA GLU A 838 -48.77 -15.26 29.28
C GLU A 838 -48.46 -15.35 27.76
N GLN A 839 -47.18 -15.29 27.37
CA GLN A 839 -46.75 -15.38 25.98
C GLN A 839 -46.66 -16.84 25.48
N LEU A 840 -47.08 -17.83 26.27
CA LEU A 840 -47.07 -19.24 25.89
C LEU A 840 -47.96 -19.51 24.67
N ILE A 841 -47.29 -19.86 23.58
CA ILE A 841 -47.91 -20.06 22.27
C ILE A 841 -48.59 -21.43 22.17
N CYS A 842 -48.35 -22.38 23.09
CA CYS A 842 -48.82 -23.77 22.97
C CYS A 842 -49.17 -24.39 24.34
N PRO A 843 -50.14 -25.34 24.43
CA PRO A 843 -50.34 -26.12 25.64
C PRO A 843 -49.21 -27.10 25.91
N ILE A 844 -49.09 -27.49 27.18
CA ILE A 844 -48.12 -28.49 27.62
C ILE A 844 -48.71 -29.87 27.41
N ILE A 845 -47.93 -30.76 26.79
CA ILE A 845 -48.30 -32.16 26.59
C ILE A 845 -47.30 -33.07 27.30
N ILE A 846 -47.79 -33.98 28.14
CA ILE A 846 -46.96 -34.90 28.92
C ILE A 846 -47.37 -36.33 28.56
N ASP A 847 -46.41 -37.17 28.15
CA ASP A 847 -46.63 -38.59 27.81
C ASP A 847 -45.76 -39.47 28.73
N ASP A 848 -46.37 -40.00 29.80
CA ASP A 848 -45.75 -40.87 30.82
C ASP A 848 -44.37 -40.35 31.32
N GLY A 849 -44.33 -39.07 31.73
CA GLY A 849 -43.09 -38.33 32.04
C GLY A 849 -42.48 -38.50 33.45
N TRP A 850 -42.79 -39.58 34.18
CA TRP A 850 -42.37 -39.76 35.60
C TRP A 850 -41.99 -41.19 35.98
N LEU A 851 -41.21 -41.85 35.12
CA LEU A 851 -40.82 -43.27 35.26
C LEU A 851 -40.23 -43.64 36.65
N HIS A 852 -39.39 -42.78 37.23
CA HIS A 852 -38.67 -43.04 38.49
C HIS A 852 -39.36 -42.46 39.73
N TYR A 853 -40.64 -42.09 39.64
CA TYR A 853 -41.37 -41.46 40.74
C TYR A 853 -42.09 -42.52 41.57
N ASP A 854 -41.88 -42.49 42.89
CA ASP A 854 -42.68 -43.25 43.85
C ASP A 854 -44.06 -42.60 44.07
N HIS A 855 -44.90 -43.28 44.85
CA HIS A 855 -46.25 -42.83 45.18
C HIS A 855 -46.29 -41.38 45.71
N GLN A 856 -45.39 -41.01 46.64
CA GLN A 856 -45.37 -39.67 47.23
C GLN A 856 -44.93 -38.61 46.19
N ARG A 857 -43.93 -38.92 45.38
CA ARG A 857 -43.46 -38.01 44.30
C ARG A 857 -44.52 -37.79 43.23
N LYS A 858 -45.31 -38.82 42.89
CA LYS A 858 -46.44 -38.70 41.96
C LYS A 858 -47.54 -37.79 42.49
N ALA A 859 -47.85 -37.85 43.79
CA ALA A 859 -48.80 -36.93 44.42
C ALA A 859 -48.35 -35.47 44.30
N GLN A 860 -47.07 -35.20 44.61
CA GLN A 860 -46.49 -33.85 44.46
C GLN A 860 -46.46 -33.37 43.01
N LEU A 861 -46.22 -34.28 42.06
CA LEU A 861 -46.27 -33.98 40.64
C LEU A 861 -47.70 -33.62 40.19
N ALA A 862 -48.72 -34.34 40.66
CA ALA A 862 -50.12 -34.01 40.39
C ALA A 862 -50.51 -32.63 40.98
N GLU A 863 -49.97 -32.28 42.15
CA GLU A 863 -50.15 -30.95 42.74
C GLU A 863 -49.46 -29.86 41.88
N LEU A 864 -48.25 -30.11 41.38
CA LEU A 864 -47.56 -29.20 40.45
C LEU A 864 -48.39 -28.97 39.19
N PHE A 865 -48.87 -30.05 38.56
CA PHE A 865 -49.71 -29.96 37.35
C PHE A 865 -51.00 -29.19 37.60
N THR A 866 -51.59 -29.35 38.79
CA THR A 866 -52.79 -28.61 39.19
C THR A 866 -52.49 -27.12 39.34
N LYS A 867 -51.43 -26.76 40.05
CA LYS A 867 -51.01 -25.34 40.21
C LYS A 867 -50.68 -24.69 38.87
N PHE A 868 -49.91 -25.38 38.03
CA PHE A 868 -49.56 -24.87 36.71
C PHE A 868 -50.79 -24.78 35.78
N GLY A 869 -51.69 -25.77 35.91
CA GLY A 869 -52.97 -25.90 35.21
C GLY A 869 -53.94 -24.74 35.39
N GLN A 870 -53.79 -23.95 36.46
CA GLN A 870 -54.62 -22.78 36.72
C GLN A 870 -54.40 -21.66 35.68
N LYS A 871 -53.18 -21.54 35.18
CA LYS A 871 -52.79 -20.49 34.22
C LYS A 871 -52.65 -21.04 32.80
N GLN A 872 -52.25 -22.29 32.65
CA GLN A 872 -51.90 -22.89 31.37
C GLN A 872 -52.58 -24.24 31.18
N GLN A 873 -52.87 -24.59 29.93
CA GLN A 873 -53.48 -25.89 29.62
C GLN A 873 -52.41 -26.99 29.69
N VAL A 874 -52.67 -28.01 30.50
CA VAL A 874 -51.79 -29.18 30.69
C VAL A 874 -52.55 -30.43 30.26
N ILE A 875 -52.02 -31.16 29.28
CA ILE A 875 -52.61 -32.37 28.73
C ILE A 875 -51.70 -33.55 29.04
N CYS A 876 -52.13 -34.36 29.98
CA CYS A 876 -51.36 -35.48 30.47
C CYS A 876 -51.88 -36.79 29.89
N PHE A 877 -51.01 -37.60 29.29
CA PHE A 877 -51.31 -38.94 28.81
C PHE A 877 -50.65 -39.96 29.73
N SER A 878 -51.43 -40.87 30.32
CA SER A 878 -50.85 -41.93 31.16
C SER A 878 -51.67 -43.21 31.25
N SER A 879 -51.01 -44.31 31.61
CA SER A 879 -51.62 -45.58 32.05
C SER A 879 -51.54 -45.77 33.56
N ASP A 880 -51.00 -44.80 34.28
CA ASP A 880 -50.79 -44.90 35.72
C ASP A 880 -52.10 -44.73 36.50
N GLN A 881 -52.58 -45.81 37.10
CA GLN A 881 -53.82 -45.81 37.89
C GLN A 881 -53.70 -44.92 39.13
N GLU A 882 -52.50 -44.79 39.72
CA GLU A 882 -52.30 -43.94 40.91
C GLU A 882 -52.52 -42.46 40.57
N MET A 883 -52.09 -42.04 39.38
CA MET A 883 -52.31 -40.68 38.89
C MET A 883 -53.80 -40.35 38.69
N VAL A 884 -54.63 -41.35 38.35
CA VAL A 884 -56.09 -41.16 38.26
C VAL A 884 -56.66 -40.79 39.63
N SER A 885 -56.24 -41.51 40.68
CA SER A 885 -56.68 -41.23 42.05
C SER A 885 -56.30 -39.80 42.48
N TYR A 886 -55.06 -39.38 42.23
CA TYR A 886 -54.63 -38.02 42.58
C TYR A 886 -55.35 -36.93 41.79
N TYR A 887 -55.62 -37.14 40.50
CA TYR A 887 -56.40 -36.18 39.72
C TYR A 887 -57.83 -36.08 40.26
N GLN A 888 -58.45 -37.19 40.66
CA GLN A 888 -59.78 -37.19 41.28
C GLN A 888 -59.78 -36.46 42.63
N ASP A 889 -58.80 -36.73 43.49
CA ASP A 889 -58.65 -36.07 44.80
C ASP A 889 -58.45 -34.55 44.66
N LEU A 890 -57.69 -34.14 43.64
CA LEU A 890 -57.43 -32.72 43.32
C LEU A 890 -58.52 -32.09 42.43
N GLN A 891 -59.64 -32.77 42.20
CA GLN A 891 -60.77 -32.30 41.39
C GLN A 891 -60.39 -31.89 39.95
N GLN A 892 -59.42 -32.58 39.36
CA GLN A 892 -58.96 -32.40 37.99
C GLN A 892 -59.68 -33.37 37.04
N ARG A 893 -59.82 -32.98 35.75
CA ARG A 893 -60.54 -33.79 34.77
C ARG A 893 -59.76 -35.04 34.40
N VAL A 894 -60.44 -36.19 34.43
CA VAL A 894 -59.93 -37.48 33.91
C VAL A 894 -60.80 -37.93 32.73
N ILE A 895 -60.16 -38.20 31.59
CA ILE A 895 -60.78 -38.71 30.37
C ILE A 895 -60.30 -40.14 30.17
N ALA A 896 -61.20 -41.11 30.31
CA ALA A 896 -60.91 -42.50 29.97
C ALA A 896 -60.86 -42.66 28.45
N LEU A 897 -59.74 -43.16 27.93
CA LEU A 897 -59.59 -43.55 26.54
C LEU A 897 -60.02 -45.00 26.40
N GLU A 898 -61.19 -45.22 25.82
CA GLU A 898 -61.61 -46.54 25.39
C GLU A 898 -60.96 -46.80 24.02
N GLY A 899 -60.09 -47.81 23.95
CA GLY A 899 -59.51 -48.21 22.67
C GLY A 899 -60.65 -48.60 21.74
N GLY A 900 -60.79 -47.91 20.61
CA GLY A 900 -61.79 -48.24 19.60
C GLY A 900 -61.65 -49.71 19.22
N SER A 901 -62.56 -50.55 19.71
CA SER A 901 -62.67 -51.94 19.29
C SER A 901 -62.95 -51.94 17.79
N VAL A 902 -62.09 -52.62 17.04
CA VAL A 902 -62.43 -53.10 15.69
C VAL A 902 -63.70 -53.94 15.85
N LYS A 903 -64.81 -53.47 15.30
CA LYS A 903 -65.83 -54.36 14.75
C LYS A 903 -65.61 -54.43 13.26
#